data_AF-A0AAE1WU15-F1
#
_entry.id   AF-A0AAE1WU15-F1
#
_cell.length_a   1.000
_cell.length_b   1.000
_cell.length_c   1.000
_cell.angle_alpha   90.00
_cell.angle_beta   90.00
_cell.angle_gamma   90.00
#
_symmetry.space_group_name_H-M   'P 1'
#
loop_
_entity.id
_entity.type
_entity.pdbx_description
1 polymer ?
#
loop_
_entity_poly.entity_id
_entity_poly.type
_entity_poly.pdbx_seq_one_letter_code
_entity_poly.pdbx_strand_id
1 'polypeptide(L)'
;MMRLFSRGSAGESPHAASPPTPRAPVSSNMSAGPARPIRLVYSDEKGKFHMDPEAVALLQLVKEPVGVVSVCGRARQGKSFILNQLLGRSSGFQVASTHRPCTKGLWLWSTPLRRTALDGTEYNLLLLDTEGIDAYDQTGKYSTQIFSLAVLLSSMFIYNQMGGIDEAALDRLSLVTEMTKHIRVRASGGRSTASELGQFSPIFVWLLRDFYLDLEEDNRKITPRDYLELALRPVQGGGRDVAAKNEIRESIRALFPDRECYTLVRPLTNENDLQRLDQIPLEKLRPEFRSGLDSLTKFVFERTRPKQMGATVMTGPILARITQSFLDALNDGAVPTITSSWQSVEEAECLRAYESGTEVYMSAFDRSKPPEEAALREAHEDAVQKSMAAFNATAVGAGSIRQKYEKRLQSFLKKAFEDIKKDAFREAYLQCTSTIENMKEELRKACHAPDAKIDAVLKVLDGLLSKYEATCHGPEKWRKAVLFMQQSFEGPLLDLIKRQMDQIGTEKSSLALKCRSIEEKLNLLNKQLEASEKYKSEYLKRYEDAINDKKKLGDDYMSRITNLQKKCSSLEEKSSNLSKTLDTARQEVMDWKRKYELVFSKQKAEEEQFSAEVAMLRSKSSAADARLAAAQEKAQSAQEEAEEWKRKYDTAVRETKNALEKAAAIQERINSQTQSREAALRAEFSTALAEKEDEIKEKAIKIEQAEQRLTTLSLELKAAESKIKNYDLEMSTLKLELKELVEKVESANANALSAESKARILEQEKIHLEQKYRAQFNRFEEVQERCKAAEKEAKRATELADEARAEAASAQKDKSDLQRVAMERLAQIERAERHAETLERQKADLANEMERYRAAERDALFKVEMLEERVREREKEIDSLLQSNNSQRKNTVQVLETLLESERAAHAEANNRAEALSVQLQVTQGKLDELSQELTALKFGEKSTLDSRLRTASHAKRGRTDDYEMGVDSVHDTGINDKVTRANKRSKSTSSPMKFAAPEDGGSVFRGDEQTNSQQTNVEDYTKFTVQKLKQELTSHNFGAELLQLKNPNKKDIIALYEKCVLKKS
;
A
#
# COMPACT_ATOMS: atom_id res chain seq x y z
N MET A 1 -10.07 42.58 27.11
CA MET A 1 -11.36 42.94 27.74
C MET A 1 -11.09 44.13 28.66
N MET A 2 -11.81 45.25 28.51
CA MET A 2 -11.52 46.50 29.22
C MET A 2 -12.10 46.52 30.65
N ARG A 3 -11.52 47.35 31.53
CA ARG A 3 -12.25 48.02 32.63
C ARG A 3 -11.93 49.51 32.64
N LEU A 4 -12.98 50.32 32.72
CA LEU A 4 -12.96 51.77 32.98
C LEU A 4 -13.28 51.99 34.48
N PHE A 5 -13.33 53.18 35.10
CA PHE A 5 -13.32 54.57 34.63
C PHE A 5 -12.67 55.49 35.72
N SER A 6 -12.79 56.82 35.61
CA SER A 6 -11.94 57.82 36.33
C SER A 6 -12.74 58.88 37.13
N ARG A 7 -12.03 59.80 37.82
CA ARG A 7 -12.47 60.94 38.70
C ARG A 7 -12.80 60.53 40.15
N GLY A 8 -12.59 61.37 41.18
CA GLY A 8 -12.02 62.74 41.31
C GLY A 8 -12.75 63.57 42.39
N SER A 9 -12.21 64.65 43.00
CA SER A 9 -10.87 65.28 42.94
C SER A 9 -10.70 66.36 44.05
N ALA A 10 -9.46 66.70 44.44
CA ALA A 10 -9.03 67.75 45.41
C ALA A 10 -9.45 67.59 46.90
N GLY A 11 -8.70 68.07 47.90
CA GLY A 11 -7.30 68.55 47.90
C GLY A 11 -6.97 69.51 49.05
N GLU A 12 -5.89 69.27 49.81
CA GLU A 12 -5.29 70.24 50.76
C GLU A 12 -3.85 69.84 51.19
N SER A 13 -3.01 70.82 51.56
CA SER A 13 -1.62 70.64 52.06
C SER A 13 -1.06 72.01 52.52
N PRO A 14 0.10 72.12 53.20
CA PRO A 14 0.94 71.06 53.80
C PRO A 14 1.27 71.32 55.29
N HIS A 15 1.78 70.30 55.99
CA HIS A 15 2.71 70.52 57.12
C HIS A 15 3.79 69.42 57.16
N ALA A 16 4.97 69.76 57.66
CA ALA A 16 6.20 69.02 57.40
C ALA A 16 6.46 67.83 58.35
N ALA A 17 7.03 66.76 57.80
CA ALA A 17 7.68 65.68 58.53
C ALA A 17 9.02 65.31 57.84
N SER A 18 9.99 64.85 58.61
CA SER A 18 11.38 64.65 58.18
C SER A 18 11.54 63.53 57.12
N PRO A 19 12.54 63.63 56.23
CA PRO A 19 12.86 62.54 55.30
C PRO A 19 13.40 61.31 56.05
N PRO A 20 12.99 60.08 55.67
CA PRO A 20 13.48 58.87 56.31
C PRO A 20 14.92 58.54 55.90
N THR A 21 15.71 58.04 56.84
CA THR A 21 17.04 57.47 56.57
C THR A 21 16.94 56.29 55.58
N PRO A 22 17.82 56.18 54.57
CA PRO A 22 17.86 55.01 53.70
C PRO A 22 18.15 53.74 54.51
N ARG A 23 17.25 52.75 54.45
CA ARG A 23 17.55 51.41 54.95
C ARG A 23 18.60 50.77 54.05
N ALA A 24 19.63 50.17 54.65
CA ALA A 24 20.60 49.37 53.91
C ALA A 24 19.90 48.17 53.22
N PRO A 25 20.27 47.82 51.98
CA PRO A 25 19.73 46.64 51.31
C PRO A 25 20.18 45.38 52.04
N VAL A 26 19.23 44.50 52.38
CA VAL A 26 19.52 43.23 53.06
C VAL A 26 20.17 42.27 52.08
N SER A 27 21.38 41.79 52.40
CA SER A 27 22.10 40.84 51.57
C SER A 27 21.48 39.45 51.64
N SER A 28 21.09 38.91 50.47
CA SER A 28 20.80 37.48 50.31
C SER A 28 22.11 36.69 50.38
N ASN A 29 22.51 36.30 51.60
CA ASN A 29 23.80 35.68 51.84
C ASN A 29 23.94 34.33 51.11
N MET A 30 24.89 34.24 50.17
CA MET A 30 25.46 32.94 49.79
C MET A 30 26.30 32.41 50.95
N SER A 31 26.23 31.10 51.23
CA SER A 31 26.80 30.48 52.44
C SER A 31 28.32 30.25 52.36
N ALA A 32 29.08 31.31 52.14
CA ALA A 32 30.52 31.35 52.40
C ALA A 32 30.79 31.72 53.88
N GLY A 33 32.00 31.43 54.36
CA GLY A 33 32.44 31.82 55.70
C GLY A 33 32.63 33.34 55.88
N PRO A 34 33.07 33.79 57.08
CA PRO A 34 33.31 35.21 57.33
C PRO A 34 34.31 35.80 56.33
N ALA A 35 34.01 36.99 55.82
CA ALA A 35 34.75 37.67 54.76
C ALA A 35 36.24 37.84 55.11
N ARG A 36 37.11 37.19 54.33
CA ARG A 36 38.55 36.99 54.60
C ARG A 36 39.38 37.01 53.30
N PRO A 37 40.70 37.22 53.36
CA PRO A 37 41.56 36.98 52.21
C PRO A 37 41.76 35.46 52.04
N ILE A 38 41.61 34.96 50.82
CA ILE A 38 41.88 33.57 50.43
C ILE A 38 42.98 33.59 49.36
N ARG A 39 43.92 32.67 49.45
CA ARG A 39 44.97 32.49 48.44
C ARG A 39 44.34 32.03 47.12
N LEU A 40 44.64 32.69 46.00
CA LEU A 40 44.10 32.34 44.68
C LEU A 40 45.10 31.52 43.86
N VAL A 41 46.35 32.00 43.80
CA VAL A 41 47.46 31.33 43.10
C VAL A 41 48.66 31.28 44.04
N TYR A 42 49.32 30.13 44.10
CA TYR A 42 50.58 29.94 44.81
C TYR A 42 51.56 29.15 43.96
N SER A 43 52.82 29.07 44.39
CA SER A 43 53.83 28.18 43.80
C SER A 43 54.22 27.12 44.82
N ASP A 44 54.47 25.90 44.35
CA ASP A 44 54.94 24.78 45.18
C ASP A 44 56.46 24.78 45.37
N GLU A 45 56.96 23.85 46.17
CA GLU A 45 58.40 23.67 46.46
C GLU A 45 59.24 23.31 45.20
N LYS A 46 58.58 22.99 44.08
CA LYS A 46 59.21 22.69 42.78
C LYS A 46 59.12 23.87 41.80
N GLY A 47 58.55 25.00 42.24
CA GLY A 47 58.38 26.20 41.44
C GLY A 47 57.15 26.20 40.52
N LYS A 48 56.29 25.17 40.54
CA LYS A 48 55.07 25.14 39.70
C LYS A 48 53.93 25.92 40.36
N PHE A 49 53.18 26.67 39.54
CA PHE A 49 52.02 27.44 39.98
C PHE A 49 50.77 26.56 40.07
N HIS A 50 49.99 26.75 41.12
CA HIS A 50 48.72 26.05 41.34
C HIS A 50 47.63 27.04 41.77
N MET A 51 46.38 26.77 41.39
CA MET A 51 45.22 27.44 41.98
C MET A 51 44.86 26.81 43.33
N ASP A 52 44.37 27.61 44.27
CA ASP A 52 43.88 27.10 45.55
C ASP A 52 42.45 26.52 45.40
N PRO A 53 42.17 25.27 45.83
CA PRO A 53 40.83 24.69 45.74
C PRO A 53 39.74 25.49 46.46
N GLU A 54 40.05 26.20 47.56
CA GLU A 54 39.05 27.05 48.24
C GLU A 54 38.62 28.23 47.35
N ALA A 55 39.59 28.88 46.70
CA ALA A 55 39.32 29.99 45.78
C ALA A 55 38.62 29.52 44.49
N VAL A 56 38.96 28.33 43.97
CA VAL A 56 38.26 27.74 42.83
C VAL A 56 36.81 27.42 43.17
N ALA A 57 36.54 26.80 44.34
CA ALA A 57 35.18 26.51 44.79
C ALA A 57 34.35 27.80 44.96
N LEU A 58 34.93 28.85 45.53
CA LEU A 58 34.31 30.17 45.65
C LEU A 58 33.98 30.76 44.28
N LEU A 59 34.95 30.80 43.36
CA LEU A 59 34.74 31.32 42.02
C LEU A 59 33.68 30.53 41.25
N GLN A 60 33.58 29.21 41.44
CA GLN A 60 32.51 28.41 40.81
C GLN A 60 31.09 28.79 41.27
N LEU A 61 30.92 29.43 42.44
CA LEU A 61 29.62 29.90 42.93
C LEU A 61 29.19 31.26 42.33
N VAL A 62 30.14 32.10 41.89
CA VAL A 62 29.86 33.45 41.37
C VAL A 62 29.39 33.37 39.91
N LYS A 63 28.07 33.23 39.70
CA LYS A 63 27.47 33.04 38.37
C LYS A 63 27.20 34.35 37.62
N GLU A 64 27.06 35.46 38.33
CA GLU A 64 26.86 36.79 37.74
C GLU A 64 28.18 37.31 37.12
N PRO A 65 28.13 38.36 36.27
CA PRO A 65 29.33 39.01 35.72
C PRO A 65 30.37 39.36 36.79
N VAL A 66 31.66 39.15 36.50
CA VAL A 66 32.76 39.54 37.39
C VAL A 66 33.59 40.68 36.82
N GLY A 67 33.87 41.69 37.65
CA GLY A 67 34.90 42.71 37.40
C GLY A 67 36.07 42.49 38.36
N VAL A 68 37.31 42.76 37.93
CA VAL A 68 38.51 42.43 38.73
C VAL A 68 39.41 43.64 38.89
N VAL A 69 39.77 43.99 40.13
CA VAL A 69 40.78 45.01 40.45
C VAL A 69 42.01 44.33 41.06
N SER A 70 43.15 44.47 40.39
CA SER A 70 44.46 43.99 40.87
C SER A 70 45.30 45.16 41.39
N VAL A 71 45.96 45.01 42.54
CA VAL A 71 46.95 46.00 43.04
C VAL A 71 48.35 45.41 43.06
N CYS A 72 49.16 45.80 42.07
CA CYS A 72 50.56 45.40 41.89
C CYS A 72 51.53 46.51 42.34
N GLY A 73 52.81 46.16 42.50
CA GLY A 73 53.85 47.09 42.94
C GLY A 73 54.93 46.40 43.80
N ARG A 74 55.96 47.14 44.20
CA ARG A 74 57.08 46.58 44.98
C ARG A 74 56.62 46.10 46.37
N ALA A 75 57.42 45.24 47.00
CA ALA A 75 57.22 44.90 48.40
C ALA A 75 57.20 46.16 49.30
N ARG A 76 56.48 46.08 50.44
CA ARG A 76 56.31 47.14 51.47
C ARG A 76 55.59 48.43 51.06
N GLN A 77 55.28 48.70 49.80
CA GLN A 77 54.65 49.98 49.38
C GLN A 77 53.14 50.11 49.71
N GLY A 78 52.61 49.31 50.63
CA GLY A 78 51.25 49.48 51.17
C GLY A 78 50.10 49.05 50.25
N LYS A 79 50.29 48.02 49.41
CA LYS A 79 49.28 47.50 48.46
C LYS A 79 48.01 46.98 49.17
N SER A 80 48.20 46.03 50.07
CA SER A 80 47.15 45.38 50.86
C SER A 80 46.36 46.38 51.72
N PHE A 81 47.01 47.47 52.14
CA PHE A 81 46.34 48.58 52.82
C PHE A 81 45.35 49.33 51.90
N ILE A 82 45.74 49.64 50.65
CA ILE A 82 44.84 50.27 49.66
C ILE A 82 43.66 49.35 49.35
N LEU A 83 43.88 48.04 49.23
CA LEU A 83 42.81 47.06 49.05
C LEU A 83 41.84 47.01 50.25
N ASN A 84 42.35 47.13 51.49
CA ASN A 84 41.49 47.26 52.67
C ASN A 84 40.65 48.55 52.61
N GLN A 85 41.21 49.66 52.12
CA GLN A 85 40.44 50.91 51.95
C GLN A 85 39.35 50.77 50.87
N LEU A 86 39.62 50.03 49.78
CA LEU A 86 38.60 49.65 48.79
C LEU A 86 37.55 48.66 49.34
N LEU A 87 37.82 47.96 50.44
CA LEU A 87 36.82 47.21 51.21
C LEU A 87 36.05 48.09 52.22
N GLY A 88 36.37 49.38 52.33
CA GLY A 88 35.83 50.28 53.34
C GLY A 88 36.26 49.92 54.77
N ARG A 89 37.47 49.36 54.95
CA ARG A 89 37.96 48.79 56.21
C ARG A 89 39.43 49.15 56.47
N SER A 90 39.81 49.24 57.74
CA SER A 90 41.22 49.26 58.14
C SER A 90 41.89 47.88 57.99
N SER A 91 41.18 46.81 58.33
CA SER A 91 41.65 45.42 58.32
C SER A 91 40.95 44.53 57.28
N GLY A 92 41.70 43.63 56.64
CA GLY A 92 41.20 42.69 55.63
C GLY A 92 42.31 41.77 55.13
N PHE A 93 42.92 42.10 54.00
CA PHE A 93 44.22 41.56 53.58
C PHE A 93 45.30 41.88 54.62
N GLN A 94 46.26 40.97 54.79
CA GLN A 94 47.26 41.05 55.85
C GLN A 94 48.31 42.14 55.58
N VAL A 95 48.37 43.13 56.46
CA VAL A 95 49.43 44.14 56.50
C VAL A 95 50.42 43.78 57.61
N ALA A 96 51.72 43.97 57.40
CA ALA A 96 52.72 43.92 58.48
C ALA A 96 53.94 44.81 58.17
N SER A 97 54.59 45.28 59.23
CA SER A 97 55.77 46.15 59.22
C SER A 97 57.12 45.43 59.17
N THR A 98 57.13 44.09 59.29
CA THR A 98 58.35 43.26 59.23
C THR A 98 58.96 43.22 57.81
N HIS A 99 60.22 42.80 57.66
CA HIS A 99 60.84 42.71 56.33
C HIS A 99 60.24 41.60 55.44
N ARG A 100 59.98 40.39 56.00
CA ARG A 100 59.56 39.17 55.29
C ARG A 100 58.22 39.34 54.55
N PRO A 101 58.14 39.18 53.20
CA PRO A 101 56.91 39.39 52.43
C PRO A 101 55.68 38.71 53.01
N CYS A 102 54.56 39.43 53.06
CA CYS A 102 53.30 38.95 53.66
C CYS A 102 52.43 38.24 52.62
N THR A 103 52.11 38.94 51.53
CA THR A 103 51.39 38.39 50.38
C THR A 103 52.37 37.58 49.53
N LYS A 104 52.11 36.27 49.36
CA LYS A 104 52.82 35.40 48.41
C LYS A 104 51.90 34.86 47.33
N GLY A 105 52.32 34.89 46.06
CA GLY A 105 51.47 34.61 44.91
C GLY A 105 50.36 35.66 44.68
N LEU A 106 49.13 35.22 44.43
CA LEU A 106 47.93 36.07 44.30
C LEU A 106 46.90 35.72 45.37
N TRP A 107 46.21 36.72 45.92
CA TRP A 107 45.18 36.55 46.97
C TRP A 107 43.89 37.28 46.58
N LEU A 108 42.76 36.60 46.76
CA LEU A 108 41.41 37.04 46.44
C LEU A 108 40.63 37.36 47.73
N TRP A 109 39.81 38.41 47.73
CA TRP A 109 38.87 38.66 48.82
C TRP A 109 37.63 37.73 48.72
N SER A 110 37.27 37.06 49.81
CA SER A 110 36.26 35.98 49.82
C SER A 110 34.79 36.41 49.72
N THR A 111 34.51 37.70 49.51
CA THR A 111 33.15 38.22 49.43
C THR A 111 33.09 39.29 48.35
N PRO A 112 32.67 38.95 47.12
CA PRO A 112 32.62 39.89 46.01
C PRO A 112 31.75 41.11 46.36
N LEU A 113 32.20 42.30 45.98
CA LEU A 113 31.44 43.52 46.21
C LEU A 113 30.45 43.72 45.05
N ARG A 114 29.15 43.65 45.31
CA ARG A 114 28.15 43.99 44.28
C ARG A 114 28.27 45.46 43.88
N ARG A 115 28.32 45.69 42.57
CA ARG A 115 28.48 46.99 41.90
C ARG A 115 27.60 47.05 40.66
N THR A 116 27.30 48.26 40.22
CA THR A 116 26.56 48.53 38.98
C THR A 116 27.45 49.40 38.12
N ALA A 117 27.70 48.99 36.87
CA ALA A 117 28.47 49.78 35.91
C ALA A 117 27.65 50.95 35.36
N LEU A 118 28.31 51.92 34.72
CA LEU A 118 27.65 53.11 34.14
C LEU A 118 26.63 52.81 33.03
N ASP A 119 26.66 51.59 32.47
CA ASP A 119 25.68 51.06 31.51
C ASP A 119 24.47 50.36 32.17
N GLY A 120 24.43 50.30 33.50
CA GLY A 120 23.38 49.63 34.29
C GLY A 120 23.65 48.16 34.59
N THR A 121 24.76 47.57 34.10
CA THR A 121 25.08 46.16 34.35
C THR A 121 25.46 45.92 35.81
N GLU A 122 24.71 45.08 36.53
CA GLU A 122 25.13 44.58 37.83
C GLU A 122 26.25 43.54 37.70
N TYR A 123 27.27 43.65 38.56
CA TYR A 123 28.42 42.76 38.58
C TYR A 123 29.04 42.59 39.97
N ASN A 124 29.77 41.50 40.13
CA ASN A 124 30.52 41.15 41.33
C ASN A 124 31.98 41.62 41.16
N LEU A 125 32.38 42.64 41.93
CA LEU A 125 33.75 43.16 41.95
C LEU A 125 34.63 42.28 42.85
N LEU A 126 35.65 41.68 42.25
CA LEU A 126 36.70 40.89 42.88
C LEU A 126 37.95 41.76 43.10
N LEU A 127 38.55 41.64 44.28
CA LEU A 127 39.79 42.34 44.64
C LEU A 127 40.95 41.34 44.75
N LEU A 128 42.06 41.63 44.06
CA LEU A 128 43.28 40.82 44.04
C LEU A 128 44.47 41.59 44.64
N ASP A 129 45.03 41.07 45.73
CA ASP A 129 46.37 41.46 46.23
C ASP A 129 47.44 40.56 45.62
N THR A 130 48.62 41.12 45.37
CA THR A 130 49.74 40.38 44.75
C THR A 130 50.97 40.36 45.63
N GLU A 131 51.85 39.40 45.39
CA GLU A 131 53.22 39.46 45.93
C GLU A 131 53.94 40.75 45.51
N GLY A 132 54.92 41.15 46.31
CA GLY A 132 55.73 42.34 46.07
C GLY A 132 56.84 42.06 45.06
N ILE A 133 56.91 42.88 44.00
CA ILE A 133 58.06 42.86 43.07
C ILE A 133 59.34 43.22 43.85
N ASP A 134 60.46 42.61 43.50
CA ASP A 134 61.75 42.67 44.21
C ASP A 134 61.68 42.24 45.69
N ALA A 135 60.86 41.23 45.99
CA ALA A 135 61.03 40.46 47.22
C ALA A 135 62.42 39.79 47.22
N TYR A 136 63.17 39.92 48.33
CA TYR A 136 64.57 39.44 48.44
C TYR A 136 64.70 37.90 48.36
N ASP A 137 63.59 37.18 48.53
CA ASP A 137 63.48 35.73 48.53
C ASP A 137 62.76 35.19 47.27
N GLN A 138 62.68 35.99 46.20
CA GLN A 138 62.03 35.62 44.94
C GLN A 138 62.91 35.87 43.70
N THR A 139 62.66 35.12 42.63
CA THR A 139 63.32 35.36 41.34
C THR A 139 62.61 36.44 40.52
N GLY A 140 63.36 37.12 39.64
CA GLY A 140 62.79 38.06 38.69
C GLY A 140 61.75 37.41 37.78
N LYS A 141 62.03 36.19 37.27
CA LYS A 141 61.10 35.42 36.43
C LYS A 141 59.75 35.18 37.14
N TYR A 142 59.79 34.65 38.36
CA TYR A 142 58.59 34.44 39.18
C TYR A 142 57.78 35.74 39.37
N SER A 143 58.48 36.82 39.69
CA SER A 143 57.87 38.14 39.90
C SER A 143 57.15 38.65 38.64
N THR A 144 57.78 38.52 37.47
CA THR A 144 57.16 38.91 36.18
C THR A 144 55.99 37.99 35.81
N GLN A 145 56.05 36.69 36.11
CA GLN A 145 54.94 35.75 35.86
C GLN A 145 53.70 36.10 36.71
N ILE A 146 53.86 36.33 38.02
CA ILE A 146 52.77 36.76 38.92
C ILE A 146 52.19 38.11 38.49
N PHE A 147 53.03 39.07 38.11
CA PHE A 147 52.56 40.38 37.63
C PHE A 147 51.80 40.26 36.31
N SER A 148 52.33 39.51 35.32
CA SER A 148 51.68 39.31 34.02
C SER A 148 50.31 38.67 34.17
N LEU A 149 50.19 37.68 35.06
CA LEU A 149 48.91 37.06 35.39
C LEU A 149 47.94 38.07 36.04
N ALA A 150 48.42 38.90 36.97
CA ALA A 150 47.60 39.94 37.60
C ALA A 150 47.09 41.01 36.62
N VAL A 151 47.85 41.32 35.56
CA VAL A 151 47.41 42.16 34.43
C VAL A 151 46.31 41.45 33.65
N LEU A 152 46.56 40.24 33.16
CA LEU A 152 45.63 39.48 32.31
C LEU A 152 44.26 39.27 32.95
N LEU A 153 44.22 38.91 34.24
CA LEU A 153 42.99 38.64 34.98
C LEU A 153 42.20 39.91 35.34
N SER A 154 42.84 41.08 35.36
CA SER A 154 42.21 42.33 35.81
C SER A 154 41.28 42.98 34.77
N SER A 155 40.20 43.62 35.23
CA SER A 155 39.48 44.68 34.51
C SER A 155 40.15 46.04 34.69
N MET A 156 40.70 46.28 35.88
CA MET A 156 41.44 47.48 36.23
C MET A 156 42.71 47.10 37.01
N PHE A 157 43.83 47.67 36.59
CA PHE A 157 45.16 47.33 37.08
C PHE A 157 45.80 48.54 37.76
N ILE A 158 45.97 48.46 39.08
CA ILE A 158 46.54 49.53 39.88
C ILE A 158 48.02 49.21 40.14
N TYR A 159 48.92 50.02 39.57
CA TYR A 159 50.36 49.94 39.84
C TYR A 159 50.72 50.94 40.96
N ASN A 160 50.88 50.44 42.18
CA ASN A 160 51.21 51.21 43.37
C ASN A 160 52.73 51.36 43.53
N GLN A 161 53.22 52.59 43.36
CA GLN A 161 54.62 53.02 43.50
C GLN A 161 54.74 54.07 44.62
N MET A 162 55.93 54.28 45.19
CA MET A 162 56.22 55.43 46.06
C MET A 162 57.09 56.46 45.32
N GLY A 163 56.86 57.74 45.59
CA GLY A 163 57.54 58.86 44.93
C GLY A 163 56.95 59.21 43.56
N GLY A 164 57.73 59.94 42.75
CA GLY A 164 57.39 60.22 41.34
C GLY A 164 57.67 59.04 40.40
N ILE A 165 57.39 59.23 39.12
CA ILE A 165 57.70 58.26 38.06
C ILE A 165 59.19 58.39 37.69
N ASP A 166 59.91 57.27 37.71
CA ASP A 166 61.32 57.15 37.34
C ASP A 166 61.52 56.11 36.22
N GLU A 167 62.66 56.18 35.53
CA GLU A 167 63.02 55.22 34.46
C GLU A 167 63.05 53.78 35.00
N ALA A 168 63.50 53.57 36.25
CA ALA A 168 63.52 52.25 36.86
C ALA A 168 62.11 51.65 37.05
N ALA A 169 61.06 52.45 37.22
CA ALA A 169 59.69 51.98 37.18
C ALA A 169 59.18 51.68 35.77
N LEU A 170 59.59 52.49 34.78
CA LEU A 170 59.30 52.22 33.37
C LEU A 170 59.97 50.91 32.90
N ASP A 171 61.21 50.64 33.29
CA ASP A 171 61.93 49.39 32.99
C ASP A 171 61.25 48.16 33.61
N ARG A 172 60.76 48.27 34.85
CA ARG A 172 59.99 47.21 35.53
C ARG A 172 58.68 46.92 34.83
N LEU A 173 57.98 47.96 34.40
CA LEU A 173 56.77 47.82 33.59
C LEU A 173 57.10 47.26 32.20
N SER A 174 58.25 47.61 31.62
CA SER A 174 58.71 47.08 30.33
C SER A 174 58.76 45.55 30.35
N LEU A 175 59.48 44.95 31.31
CA LEU A 175 59.68 43.50 31.39
C LEU A 175 58.34 42.74 31.45
N VAL A 176 57.32 43.34 32.06
CA VAL A 176 55.94 42.84 32.03
C VAL A 176 55.31 43.06 30.67
N THR A 177 55.42 44.25 30.08
CA THR A 177 54.88 44.51 28.73
C THR A 177 55.51 43.62 27.67
N GLU A 178 56.77 43.21 27.82
CA GLU A 178 57.44 42.23 26.97
C GLU A 178 56.86 40.84 27.16
N MET A 179 56.71 40.34 28.39
CA MET A 179 55.96 39.10 28.63
C MET A 179 54.54 39.17 28.07
N THR A 180 53.86 40.32 28.19
CA THR A 180 52.48 40.54 27.74
C THR A 180 52.37 40.79 26.22
N LYS A 181 53.48 41.12 25.53
CA LYS A 181 53.63 41.08 24.07
C LYS A 181 53.91 39.66 23.57
N HIS A 182 54.74 38.89 24.30
CA HIS A 182 55.02 37.50 24.00
C HIS A 182 53.76 36.63 24.19
N ILE A 183 52.87 37.04 25.10
CA ILE A 183 51.48 36.57 25.19
C ILE A 183 50.75 36.95 23.90
N ARG A 184 50.73 36.01 22.93
CA ARG A 184 50.17 36.30 21.60
C ARG A 184 48.65 36.39 21.63
N VAL A 185 48.11 37.30 20.82
CA VAL A 185 46.67 37.37 20.52
C VAL A 185 46.25 36.36 19.44
N ARG A 186 47.22 35.73 18.73
CA ARG A 186 46.95 34.72 17.69
C ARG A 186 47.95 33.57 17.77
N ALA A 187 47.45 32.34 17.58
CA ALA A 187 48.30 31.14 17.48
C ALA A 187 49.05 31.08 16.13
N SER A 188 48.48 31.64 15.07
CA SER A 188 49.15 31.84 13.77
C SER A 188 50.08 33.06 13.84
N GLY A 189 51.34 32.88 13.41
CA GLY A 189 52.47 33.79 13.67
C GLY A 189 52.50 35.12 12.90
N GLY A 190 51.36 35.75 12.62
CA GLY A 190 51.32 37.12 12.10
C GLY A 190 51.72 38.15 13.17
N ARG A 191 52.29 39.29 12.76
CA ARG A 191 52.50 40.44 13.66
C ARG A 191 51.15 40.94 14.16
N SER A 192 50.92 40.92 15.47
CA SER A 192 49.76 41.53 16.10
C SER A 192 49.79 43.05 15.94
N THR A 193 48.65 43.65 15.60
CA THR A 193 48.50 45.12 15.67
C THR A 193 48.18 45.52 17.11
N ALA A 194 48.66 46.69 17.57
CA ALA A 194 48.37 47.19 18.91
C ALA A 194 46.87 47.32 19.20
N SER A 195 46.06 47.55 18.14
CA SER A 195 44.60 47.63 18.21
C SER A 195 43.93 46.33 18.69
N GLU A 196 44.49 45.15 18.36
CA GLU A 196 43.95 43.86 18.82
C GLU A 196 44.25 43.59 20.30
N LEU A 197 45.33 44.17 20.85
CA LEU A 197 45.71 44.00 22.25
C LEU A 197 44.81 44.79 23.22
N GLY A 198 44.35 45.96 22.77
CA GLY A 198 43.48 46.86 23.55
C GLY A 198 42.17 46.22 24.04
N GLN A 199 41.65 45.19 23.36
CA GLN A 199 40.41 44.49 23.77
C GLN A 199 40.57 43.63 25.03
N PHE A 200 41.79 43.24 25.39
CA PHE A 200 42.10 42.40 26.56
C PHE A 200 42.70 43.19 27.72
N SER A 201 43.11 44.43 27.42
CA SER A 201 43.85 45.33 28.28
C SER A 201 42.99 45.86 29.44
N PRO A 202 43.46 45.86 30.69
CA PRO A 202 42.76 46.50 31.79
C PRO A 202 42.90 48.03 31.74
N ILE A 203 41.99 48.73 32.41
CA ILE A 203 42.18 50.16 32.72
C ILE A 203 43.39 50.29 33.65
N PHE A 204 44.44 50.98 33.22
CA PHE A 204 45.65 51.13 34.00
C PHE A 204 45.58 52.35 34.92
N VAL A 205 46.00 52.19 36.18
CA VAL A 205 46.03 53.26 37.17
C VAL A 205 47.41 53.30 37.83
N TRP A 206 48.22 54.32 37.51
CA TRP A 206 49.46 54.55 38.23
C TRP A 206 49.16 55.26 39.56
N LEU A 207 49.35 54.56 40.68
CA LEU A 207 49.09 55.09 42.01
C LEU A 207 50.42 55.49 42.67
N LEU A 208 50.68 56.80 42.71
CA LEU A 208 51.89 57.39 43.27
C LEU A 208 51.67 57.72 44.75
N ARG A 209 52.30 56.96 45.63
CA ARG A 209 52.24 57.05 47.10
C ARG A 209 53.35 57.94 47.65
N ASP A 210 53.09 58.57 48.79
CA ASP A 210 54.00 59.52 49.45
C ASP A 210 54.50 60.60 48.48
N PHE A 211 53.63 61.03 47.56
CA PHE A 211 53.96 61.98 46.49
C PHE A 211 54.18 63.39 47.07
N TYR A 212 55.22 64.07 46.57
CA TYR A 212 55.77 65.31 47.15
C TYR A 212 56.16 66.38 46.12
N LEU A 213 55.97 66.12 44.82
CA LEU A 213 56.30 67.07 43.75
C LEU A 213 55.11 67.99 43.49
N ASP A 214 55.36 69.29 43.28
CA ASP A 214 54.34 70.20 42.76
C ASP A 214 54.13 69.95 41.26
N LEU A 215 52.86 69.82 40.86
CA LEU A 215 52.46 69.50 39.49
C LEU A 215 52.29 70.78 38.66
N GLU A 216 53.41 71.43 38.35
CA GLU A 216 53.45 72.63 37.51
C GLU A 216 54.45 72.49 36.34
N GLU A 217 54.01 72.84 35.12
CA GLU A 217 54.81 72.86 33.88
C GLU A 217 54.50 74.16 33.14
N ASP A 218 55.52 74.88 32.65
CA ASP A 218 55.38 76.20 31.99
C ASP A 218 54.47 77.21 32.75
N ASN A 219 54.61 77.27 34.09
CA ASN A 219 53.77 78.05 35.01
C ASN A 219 52.26 77.72 34.95
N ARG A 220 51.91 76.50 34.54
CA ARG A 220 50.53 75.97 34.52
C ARG A 220 50.44 74.73 35.39
N LYS A 221 49.35 74.63 36.17
CA LYS A 221 49.05 73.42 36.94
C LYS A 221 48.62 72.30 35.98
N ILE A 222 49.36 71.19 36.02
CA ILE A 222 49.06 69.98 35.23
C ILE A 222 48.35 68.96 36.13
N THR A 223 47.55 68.07 35.55
CA THR A 223 46.94 66.98 36.33
C THR A 223 47.94 65.82 36.53
N PRO A 224 47.71 64.92 37.50
CA PRO A 224 48.50 63.69 37.62
C PRO A 224 48.48 62.84 36.35
N ARG A 225 47.38 62.88 35.57
CA ARG A 225 47.27 62.21 34.27
C ARG A 225 48.20 62.83 33.22
N ASP A 226 48.27 64.16 33.16
CA ASP A 226 49.16 64.86 32.24
C ASP A 226 50.62 64.53 32.57
N TYR A 227 50.98 64.50 33.86
CA TYR A 227 52.29 64.06 34.34
C TYR A 227 52.64 62.62 33.91
N LEU A 228 51.66 61.70 33.92
CA LEU A 228 51.85 60.34 33.36
C LEU A 228 52.07 60.36 31.84
N GLU A 229 51.26 61.11 31.09
CA GLU A 229 51.47 61.22 29.63
C GLU A 229 52.81 61.85 29.26
N LEU A 230 53.24 62.85 30.04
CA LEU A 230 54.55 63.50 29.96
C LEU A 230 55.69 62.51 30.20
N ALA A 231 55.67 61.77 31.31
CA ALA A 231 56.69 60.77 31.64
C ALA A 231 56.81 59.67 30.55
N LEU A 232 55.69 59.33 29.91
CA LEU A 232 55.64 58.40 28.79
C LEU A 232 56.03 59.02 27.44
N ARG A 233 56.15 60.35 27.24
CA ARG A 233 56.47 60.92 25.91
C ARG A 233 57.81 60.37 25.37
N PRO A 234 57.93 60.09 24.06
CA PRO A 234 59.19 59.66 23.48
C PRO A 234 60.28 60.70 23.72
N VAL A 235 61.41 60.25 24.25
CA VAL A 235 62.60 61.08 24.51
C VAL A 235 63.26 61.37 23.17
N GLN A 236 63.54 62.64 22.88
CA GLN A 236 64.22 63.04 21.65
C GLN A 236 65.74 62.79 21.78
N GLY A 237 66.31 62.12 20.79
CA GLY A 237 67.76 61.86 20.71
C GLY A 237 68.10 60.74 19.73
N GLY A 238 69.33 60.73 19.24
CA GLY A 238 69.85 59.65 18.39
C GLY A 238 70.77 58.72 19.20
N GLY A 239 70.35 57.48 19.44
CA GLY A 239 71.15 56.47 20.14
C GLY A 239 70.35 55.20 20.45
N ARG A 240 71.05 54.07 20.64
CA ARG A 240 70.39 52.78 20.95
C ARG A 240 69.62 52.83 22.27
N ASP A 241 70.18 53.46 23.29
CA ASP A 241 69.58 53.55 24.62
C ASP A 241 68.32 54.43 24.61
N VAL A 242 68.29 55.46 23.75
CA VAL A 242 67.09 56.31 23.53
C VAL A 242 66.02 55.54 22.75
N ALA A 243 66.42 54.76 21.75
CA ALA A 243 65.50 53.87 21.03
C ALA A 243 64.85 52.85 21.98
N ALA A 244 65.64 52.16 22.81
CA ALA A 244 65.13 51.23 23.82
C ALA A 244 64.16 51.92 24.80
N LYS A 245 64.55 53.08 25.37
CA LYS A 245 63.68 53.87 26.25
C LYS A 245 62.35 54.31 25.61
N ASN A 246 62.33 54.50 24.30
CA ASN A 246 61.13 54.83 23.54
C ASN A 246 60.29 53.58 23.22
N GLU A 247 60.91 52.45 22.87
CA GLU A 247 60.21 51.16 22.75
C GLU A 247 59.49 50.79 24.05
N ILE A 248 60.11 50.98 25.22
CA ILE A 248 59.49 50.78 26.54
C ILE A 248 58.21 51.62 26.68
N ARG A 249 58.31 52.92 26.38
CA ARG A 249 57.20 53.88 26.49
C ARG A 249 56.05 53.56 25.54
N GLU A 250 56.37 53.20 24.29
CA GLU A 250 55.38 52.74 23.31
C GLU A 250 54.74 51.41 23.72
N SER A 251 55.48 50.51 24.35
CA SER A 251 54.97 49.23 24.87
C SER A 251 53.91 49.44 25.96
N ILE A 252 54.20 50.34 26.91
CA ILE A 252 53.26 50.72 27.97
C ILE A 252 52.03 51.41 27.37
N ARG A 253 52.20 52.30 26.38
CA ARG A 253 51.07 52.94 25.67
C ARG A 253 50.20 51.96 24.88
N ALA A 254 50.80 50.96 24.24
CA ALA A 254 50.10 49.98 23.42
C ALA A 254 49.37 48.91 24.25
N LEU A 255 49.93 48.54 25.42
CA LEU A 255 49.28 47.62 26.36
C LEU A 255 48.23 48.31 27.25
N PHE A 256 48.33 49.62 27.48
CA PHE A 256 47.39 50.35 28.33
C PHE A 256 46.86 51.60 27.60
N PRO A 257 45.88 51.44 26.68
CA PRO A 257 45.26 52.57 25.98
C PRO A 257 44.46 53.46 26.95
N ASP A 258 43.60 52.86 27.77
CA ASP A 258 42.94 53.52 28.90
C ASP A 258 43.87 53.52 30.11
N ARG A 259 44.44 54.70 30.42
CA ARG A 259 45.34 54.90 31.55
C ARG A 259 45.08 56.22 32.27
N GLU A 260 45.18 56.18 33.59
CA GLU A 260 45.01 57.30 34.52
C GLU A 260 46.13 57.27 35.58
N CYS A 261 46.28 58.36 36.33
CA CYS A 261 47.25 58.47 37.42
C CYS A 261 46.61 59.15 38.63
N TYR A 262 46.95 58.68 39.83
CA TYR A 262 46.49 59.22 41.10
C TYR A 262 47.68 59.43 42.04
N THR A 263 47.77 60.63 42.61
CA THR A 263 48.76 60.97 43.63
C THR A 263 48.13 60.94 45.02
N LEU A 264 48.80 60.26 45.95
CA LEU A 264 48.47 60.26 47.37
C LEU A 264 49.68 60.78 48.14
N VAL A 265 49.47 61.83 48.93
CA VAL A 265 50.48 62.32 49.89
C VAL A 265 50.77 61.26 50.95
N ARG A 266 51.84 61.46 51.73
CA ARG A 266 52.14 60.58 52.87
C ARG A 266 50.99 60.60 53.91
N PRO A 267 50.43 59.45 54.34
CA PRO A 267 49.19 59.42 55.13
C PRO A 267 49.33 59.94 56.57
N LEU A 268 50.52 59.76 57.16
CA LEU A 268 50.90 60.18 58.52
C LEU A 268 52.36 60.64 58.54
N THR A 269 52.70 61.57 59.44
CA THR A 269 54.06 62.12 59.55
C THR A 269 54.96 61.33 60.54
N ASN A 270 54.36 60.55 61.45
CA ASN A 270 55.09 59.78 62.48
C ASN A 270 55.36 58.33 62.02
N GLU A 271 56.62 57.92 61.99
CA GLU A 271 57.04 56.57 61.58
C GLU A 271 56.44 55.47 62.47
N ASN A 272 56.35 55.70 63.79
CA ASN A 272 55.81 54.72 64.74
C ASN A 272 54.30 54.46 64.54
N ASP A 273 53.61 55.41 63.92
CA ASP A 273 52.19 55.30 63.58
C ASP A 273 52.02 54.77 62.16
N LEU A 274 52.91 55.13 61.23
CA LEU A 274 52.97 54.55 59.88
C LEU A 274 53.26 53.04 59.90
N GLN A 275 54.05 52.56 60.86
CA GLN A 275 54.27 51.12 61.10
C GLN A 275 53.04 50.36 61.61
N ARG A 276 51.98 51.08 62.03
CA ARG A 276 50.72 50.55 62.59
C ARG A 276 49.49 51.11 61.85
N LEU A 277 49.66 51.48 60.58
CA LEU A 277 48.65 52.17 59.76
C LEU A 277 47.34 51.37 59.62
N ASP A 278 47.40 50.04 59.76
CA ASP A 278 46.28 49.09 59.82
C ASP A 278 45.43 49.21 61.11
N GLN A 279 46.01 49.73 62.19
CA GLN A 279 45.36 49.90 63.50
C GLN A 279 44.85 51.33 63.72
N ILE A 280 45.10 52.24 62.78
CA ILE A 280 44.78 53.67 62.92
C ILE A 280 43.46 53.99 62.20
N PRO A 281 42.46 54.57 62.89
CA PRO A 281 41.21 55.00 62.26
C PRO A 281 41.44 56.06 61.17
N LEU A 282 40.65 55.97 60.10
CA LEU A 282 40.74 56.84 58.90
C LEU A 282 40.72 58.34 59.24
N GLU A 283 39.96 58.72 60.26
CA GLU A 283 39.76 60.09 60.71
C GLU A 283 41.07 60.74 61.21
N LYS A 284 42.04 59.93 61.65
CA LYS A 284 43.37 60.38 62.09
C LYS A 284 44.37 60.53 60.93
N LEU A 285 44.06 60.00 59.75
CA LEU A 285 44.90 60.19 58.57
C LEU A 285 44.75 61.62 58.02
N ARG A 286 45.79 62.13 57.37
CA ARG A 286 45.81 63.49 56.82
C ARG A 286 44.60 63.77 55.91
N PRO A 287 43.98 64.97 55.99
CA PRO A 287 42.82 65.32 55.16
C PRO A 287 43.09 65.18 53.65
N GLU A 288 44.26 65.61 53.19
CA GLU A 288 44.66 65.50 51.78
C GLU A 288 44.78 64.02 51.33
N PHE A 289 45.28 63.14 52.21
CA PHE A 289 45.36 61.70 51.94
C PHE A 289 43.96 61.09 51.81
N ARG A 290 43.04 61.42 52.73
CA ARG A 290 41.64 60.99 52.66
C ARG A 290 40.96 61.48 51.38
N SER A 291 41.09 62.76 51.03
CA SER A 291 40.49 63.31 49.81
C SER A 291 40.99 62.64 48.53
N GLY A 292 42.29 62.31 48.46
CA GLY A 292 42.86 61.55 47.34
C GLY A 292 42.37 60.09 47.31
N LEU A 293 42.30 59.44 48.48
CA LEU A 293 41.85 58.06 48.64
C LEU A 293 40.36 57.89 48.30
N ASP A 294 39.50 58.83 48.72
CA ASP A 294 38.09 58.87 48.38
C ASP A 294 37.88 59.05 46.87
N SER A 295 38.71 59.89 46.23
CA SER A 295 38.67 60.13 44.79
C SER A 295 39.08 58.88 44.00
N LEU A 296 40.16 58.21 44.41
CA LEU A 296 40.58 56.91 43.87
C LEU A 296 39.48 55.85 44.06
N THR A 297 38.87 55.78 45.24
CA THR A 297 37.85 54.78 45.60
C THR A 297 36.59 54.93 44.76
N LYS A 298 36.12 56.18 44.57
CA LYS A 298 35.02 56.51 43.65
C LYS A 298 35.35 56.10 42.21
N PHE A 299 36.50 56.54 41.70
CA PHE A 299 36.97 56.19 40.36
C PHE A 299 37.01 54.67 40.13
N VAL A 300 37.55 53.90 41.07
CA VAL A 300 37.62 52.43 40.97
C VAL A 300 36.22 51.82 40.83
N PHE A 301 35.23 52.26 41.63
CA PHE A 301 33.87 51.71 41.54
C PHE A 301 33.06 52.22 40.33
N GLU A 302 33.26 53.47 39.92
CA GLU A 302 32.55 54.09 38.78
C GLU A 302 33.12 53.64 37.42
N ARG A 303 34.44 53.40 37.32
CA ARG A 303 35.09 53.07 36.03
C ARG A 303 35.42 51.59 35.85
N THR A 304 35.46 50.78 36.91
CA THR A 304 35.63 49.32 36.72
C THR A 304 34.40 48.74 36.03
N ARG A 305 34.66 47.87 35.05
CA ARG A 305 33.64 47.15 34.28
C ARG A 305 33.78 45.64 34.51
N PRO A 306 32.74 44.85 34.20
CA PRO A 306 32.90 43.41 34.03
C PRO A 306 34.05 43.09 33.07
N LYS A 307 34.87 42.07 33.37
CA LYS A 307 35.91 41.59 32.45
C LYS A 307 35.23 40.92 31.26
N GLN A 308 35.67 41.21 30.05
CA GLN A 308 35.07 40.70 28.81
C GLN A 308 36.14 40.08 27.90
N MET A 309 35.70 39.19 27.01
CA MET A 309 36.47 38.50 25.99
C MET A 309 35.70 38.58 24.68
N GLY A 310 36.05 39.57 23.85
CA GLY A 310 35.19 39.98 22.73
C GLY A 310 33.79 40.34 23.23
N ALA A 311 32.75 39.70 22.68
CA ALA A 311 31.37 39.89 23.10
C ALA A 311 30.96 39.10 24.37
N THR A 312 31.86 38.32 24.99
CA THR A 312 31.51 37.44 26.12
C THR A 312 31.92 38.06 27.45
N VAL A 313 30.98 38.19 28.38
CA VAL A 313 31.26 38.64 29.75
C VAL A 313 31.77 37.47 30.60
N MET A 314 32.84 37.69 31.38
CA MET A 314 33.35 36.69 32.31
C MET A 314 32.44 36.56 33.54
N THR A 315 32.32 35.32 34.02
CA THR A 315 31.75 34.94 35.33
C THR A 315 32.84 34.26 36.15
N GLY A 316 32.59 33.98 37.43
CA GLY A 316 33.56 33.30 38.31
C GLY A 316 34.07 31.94 37.76
N PRO A 317 33.20 31.04 37.26
CA PRO A 317 33.62 29.79 36.60
C PRO A 317 34.59 29.99 35.41
N ILE A 318 34.36 31.03 34.61
CA ILE A 318 35.17 31.38 33.44
C ILE A 318 36.53 31.94 33.89
N LEU A 319 36.52 32.84 34.88
CA LEU A 319 37.74 33.42 35.46
C LEU A 319 38.63 32.35 36.09
N ALA A 320 38.04 31.35 36.77
CA ALA A 320 38.77 30.21 37.32
C ALA A 320 39.48 29.40 36.21
N ARG A 321 38.78 29.04 35.12
CA ARG A 321 39.41 28.24 34.05
C ARG A 321 40.43 29.02 33.21
N ILE A 322 40.20 30.30 32.94
CA ILE A 322 41.22 31.10 32.22
C ILE A 322 42.47 31.31 33.09
N THR A 323 42.31 31.45 34.41
CA THR A 323 43.44 31.44 35.36
C THR A 323 44.19 30.11 35.28
N GLN A 324 43.50 28.97 35.42
CA GLN A 324 44.12 27.65 35.34
C GLN A 324 44.87 27.46 34.01
N SER A 325 44.26 27.78 32.86
CA SER A 325 44.91 27.65 31.55
C SER A 325 46.16 28.53 31.40
N PHE A 326 46.19 29.72 32.04
CA PHE A 326 47.41 30.52 32.11
C PHE A 326 48.46 29.87 33.02
N LEU A 327 48.09 29.26 34.15
CA LEU A 327 49.04 28.53 35.01
C LEU A 327 49.62 27.30 34.29
N ASP A 328 48.80 26.54 33.59
CA ASP A 328 49.23 25.34 32.84
C ASP A 328 50.30 25.71 31.79
N ALA A 329 50.03 26.75 30.97
CA ALA A 329 50.99 27.24 30.00
C ALA A 329 52.31 27.73 30.65
N LEU A 330 52.22 28.48 31.77
CA LEU A 330 53.39 28.93 32.52
C LEU A 330 54.20 27.77 33.14
N ASN A 331 53.53 26.70 33.57
CA ASN A 331 54.11 25.50 34.16
C ASN A 331 54.82 24.58 33.16
N ASP A 332 54.40 24.64 31.90
CA ASP A 332 55.00 23.88 30.79
C ASP A 332 56.09 24.69 30.06
N GLY A 333 56.39 25.91 30.54
CA GLY A 333 57.40 26.80 29.94
C GLY A 333 56.96 27.44 28.61
N ALA A 334 55.71 27.21 28.19
CA ALA A 334 55.12 27.89 27.06
C ALA A 334 54.76 29.34 27.44
N VAL A 335 54.66 30.22 26.44
CA VAL A 335 54.11 31.56 26.69
C VAL A 335 52.57 31.48 26.62
N PRO A 336 51.83 31.79 27.70
CA PRO A 336 50.37 31.78 27.67
C PRO A 336 49.85 32.64 26.52
N THR A 337 48.92 32.11 25.74
CA THR A 337 48.40 32.76 24.53
C THR A 337 46.90 32.96 24.73
N ILE A 338 46.47 34.23 24.84
CA ILE A 338 45.11 34.62 25.27
C ILE A 338 44.05 33.85 24.50
N THR A 339 44.22 33.75 23.18
CA THR A 339 43.24 33.11 22.28
C THR A 339 43.21 31.58 22.38
N SER A 340 44.34 30.90 22.65
CA SER A 340 44.31 29.44 22.85
C SER A 340 43.75 29.06 24.22
N SER A 341 44.08 29.83 25.26
CA SER A 341 43.45 29.69 26.58
C SER A 341 41.95 29.95 26.50
N TRP A 342 41.52 31.00 25.77
CA TRP A 342 40.10 31.25 25.54
C TRP A 342 39.40 30.13 24.77
N GLN A 343 40.00 29.61 23.70
CA GLN A 343 39.43 28.49 22.93
C GLN A 343 39.27 27.22 23.77
N SER A 344 40.26 26.90 24.62
CA SER A 344 40.17 25.78 25.58
C SER A 344 39.02 25.97 26.58
N VAL A 345 38.84 27.20 27.09
CA VAL A 345 37.71 27.55 27.96
C VAL A 345 36.36 27.47 27.21
N GLU A 346 36.28 27.96 25.97
CA GLU A 346 35.06 27.90 25.15
C GLU A 346 34.65 26.44 24.87
N GLU A 347 35.59 25.54 24.54
CA GLU A 347 35.29 24.11 24.36
C GLU A 347 34.88 23.43 25.67
N ALA A 348 35.57 23.70 26.79
CA ALA A 348 35.28 23.08 28.10
C ALA A 348 33.98 23.61 28.76
N GLU A 349 33.54 24.81 28.42
CA GLU A 349 32.23 25.35 28.80
C GLU A 349 31.12 24.81 27.89
N CYS A 350 31.31 24.83 26.57
CA CYS A 350 30.30 24.33 25.63
C CYS A 350 30.07 22.81 25.74
N LEU A 351 31.09 22.01 26.10
CA LEU A 351 30.93 20.58 26.39
C LEU A 351 30.01 20.36 27.60
N ARG A 352 30.23 21.09 28.69
CA ARG A 352 29.41 20.94 29.91
C ARG A 352 28.01 21.52 29.76
N ALA A 353 27.87 22.59 28.97
CA ALA A 353 26.57 23.11 28.55
C ALA A 353 25.78 22.05 27.76
N TYR A 354 26.46 21.33 26.86
CA TYR A 354 25.88 20.18 26.15
C TYR A 354 25.48 19.06 27.13
N GLU A 355 26.38 18.64 28.03
CA GLU A 355 26.11 17.58 29.03
C GLU A 355 24.90 17.92 29.91
N SER A 356 24.90 19.11 30.54
CA SER A 356 23.78 19.61 31.34
C SER A 356 22.50 19.75 30.51
N GLY A 357 22.59 20.20 29.25
CA GLY A 357 21.46 20.23 28.33
C GLY A 357 20.88 18.83 28.08
N THR A 358 21.71 17.80 27.92
CA THR A 358 21.24 16.42 27.76
C THR A 358 20.60 15.84 29.03
N GLU A 359 21.16 16.14 30.21
CA GLU A 359 20.62 15.72 31.50
C GLU A 359 19.27 16.39 31.80
N VAL A 360 19.17 17.70 31.58
CA VAL A 360 17.92 18.47 31.73
C VAL A 360 16.85 17.98 30.75
N TYR A 361 17.18 17.62 29.51
CA TYR A 361 16.19 17.01 28.61
C TYR A 361 15.68 15.66 29.14
N MET A 362 16.58 14.77 29.53
CA MET A 362 16.23 13.41 29.95
C MET A 362 15.45 13.36 31.28
N SER A 363 15.59 14.39 32.12
CA SER A 363 14.86 14.56 33.38
C SER A 363 13.58 15.41 33.26
N ALA A 364 13.52 16.35 32.31
CA ALA A 364 12.33 17.18 32.07
C ALA A 364 11.29 16.54 31.15
N PHE A 365 11.65 15.51 30.36
CA PHE A 365 10.72 14.83 29.47
C PHE A 365 9.66 14.03 30.27
N ASP A 366 8.41 14.49 30.23
CA ASP A 366 7.27 13.83 30.87
C ASP A 366 6.91 12.51 30.17
N ARG A 367 7.37 11.40 30.74
CA ARG A 367 7.05 10.04 30.31
C ARG A 367 5.67 9.54 30.75
N SER A 368 4.89 10.33 31.52
CA SER A 368 3.54 9.97 31.94
C SER A 368 2.46 10.34 30.92
N LYS A 369 2.79 11.16 29.92
CA LYS A 369 1.92 11.48 28.78
C LYS A 369 1.49 10.19 28.05
N PRO A 370 0.25 10.12 27.51
CA PRO A 370 -0.19 8.97 26.72
C PRO A 370 0.70 8.80 25.47
N PRO A 371 0.82 7.56 24.94
CA PRO A 371 1.66 7.22 23.78
C PRO A 371 1.02 7.68 22.45
N GLU A 372 0.65 8.95 22.39
CA GLU A 372 -0.06 9.63 21.30
C GLU A 372 0.83 10.75 20.77
N GLU A 373 0.95 10.88 19.44
CA GLU A 373 2.00 11.71 18.85
C GLU A 373 1.91 13.20 19.23
N ALA A 374 0.70 13.73 19.47
CA ALA A 374 0.51 15.10 19.94
C ALA A 374 1.03 15.29 21.38
N ALA A 375 0.69 14.40 22.31
CA ALA A 375 1.08 14.49 23.71
C ALA A 375 2.58 14.25 23.93
N LEU A 376 3.18 13.32 23.18
CA LEU A 376 4.63 13.11 23.18
C LEU A 376 5.38 14.31 22.58
N ARG A 377 4.81 14.98 21.57
CA ARG A 377 5.40 16.19 20.97
C ARG A 377 5.34 17.39 21.91
N GLU A 378 4.23 17.59 22.62
CA GLU A 378 4.10 18.61 23.68
C GLU A 378 5.20 18.45 24.76
N ALA A 379 5.38 17.23 25.28
CA ALA A 379 6.44 16.94 26.25
C ALA A 379 7.86 17.10 25.67
N HIS A 380 8.05 16.81 24.38
CA HIS A 380 9.31 17.07 23.69
C HIS A 380 9.62 18.57 23.62
N GLU A 381 8.64 19.40 23.23
CA GLU A 381 8.83 20.84 23.03
C GLU A 381 9.17 21.57 24.35
N ASP A 382 8.49 21.23 25.44
CA ASP A 382 8.80 21.74 26.79
C ASP A 382 10.17 21.26 27.31
N ALA A 383 10.50 19.97 27.14
CA ALA A 383 11.81 19.44 27.52
C ALA A 383 12.97 20.02 26.68
N VAL A 384 12.74 20.29 25.38
CA VAL A 384 13.69 20.99 24.50
C VAL A 384 13.86 22.44 24.94
N GLN A 385 12.78 23.15 25.28
CA GLN A 385 12.88 24.53 25.76
C GLN A 385 13.70 24.61 27.06
N LYS A 386 13.46 23.72 28.02
CA LYS A 386 14.24 23.61 29.26
C LYS A 386 15.71 23.25 29.00
N SER A 387 15.96 22.27 28.13
CA SER A 387 17.31 21.85 27.72
C SER A 387 18.10 22.98 27.05
N MET A 388 17.50 23.67 26.09
CA MET A 388 18.12 24.80 25.38
C MET A 388 18.31 26.03 26.28
N ALA A 389 17.46 26.24 27.29
CA ALA A 389 17.69 27.27 28.31
C ALA A 389 18.90 26.94 29.18
N ALA A 390 19.02 25.69 29.68
CA ALA A 390 20.18 25.23 30.46
C ALA A 390 21.50 25.30 29.66
N PHE A 391 21.45 24.91 28.38
CA PHE A 391 22.56 25.07 27.45
C PHE A 391 22.95 26.55 27.30
N ASN A 392 22.01 27.45 26.96
CA ASN A 392 22.32 28.86 26.73
C ASN A 392 22.74 29.63 27.99
N ALA A 393 22.36 29.17 29.19
CA ALA A 393 22.83 29.72 30.46
C ALA A 393 24.27 29.31 30.82
N THR A 394 24.80 28.24 30.20
CA THR A 394 26.12 27.67 30.49
C THR A 394 27.11 27.85 29.32
N ALA A 395 26.62 27.90 28.08
CA ALA A 395 27.44 27.95 26.88
C ALA A 395 28.11 29.32 26.70
N VAL A 396 29.44 29.30 26.64
CA VAL A 396 30.29 30.48 26.52
C VAL A 396 30.64 30.75 25.05
N GLY A 397 30.93 32.01 24.73
CA GLY A 397 31.31 32.43 23.38
C GLY A 397 30.13 32.58 22.42
N ALA A 398 30.48 32.95 21.19
CA ALA A 398 29.59 33.05 20.03
C ALA A 398 30.23 32.41 18.77
N GLY A 399 31.31 31.64 18.96
CA GLY A 399 32.11 31.09 17.87
C GLY A 399 31.55 29.82 17.25
N SER A 400 32.33 29.25 16.33
CA SER A 400 32.05 27.94 15.70
C SER A 400 32.03 26.80 16.72
N ILE A 401 32.73 26.94 17.85
CA ILE A 401 32.75 25.98 18.97
C ILE A 401 31.36 25.88 19.60
N ARG A 402 30.75 27.00 20.01
CA ARG A 402 29.37 27.01 20.54
C ARG A 402 28.39 26.39 19.56
N GLN A 403 28.45 26.78 18.29
CA GLN A 403 27.56 26.23 17.25
C GLN A 403 27.76 24.72 17.02
N LYS A 404 28.99 24.20 17.14
CA LYS A 404 29.32 22.76 17.07
C LYS A 404 28.63 21.99 18.20
N TYR A 405 28.69 22.49 19.44
CA TYR A 405 28.03 21.86 20.59
C TYR A 405 26.51 22.05 20.60
N GLU A 406 25.99 23.19 20.13
CA GLU A 406 24.55 23.42 20.00
C GLU A 406 23.92 22.49 18.96
N LYS A 407 24.55 22.33 17.78
CA LYS A 407 24.13 21.35 16.76
C LYS A 407 24.23 19.92 17.28
N ARG A 408 25.24 19.60 18.10
CA ARG A 408 25.38 18.30 18.77
C ARG A 408 24.23 18.06 19.76
N LEU A 409 23.83 19.07 20.54
CA LEU A 409 22.68 18.99 21.44
C LEU A 409 21.39 18.80 20.64
N GLN A 410 21.09 19.65 19.66
CA GLN A 410 19.90 19.52 18.81
C GLN A 410 19.80 18.15 18.12
N SER A 411 20.93 17.55 17.72
CA SER A 411 20.99 16.18 17.18
C SER A 411 20.67 15.12 18.23
N PHE A 412 21.23 15.24 19.44
CA PHE A 412 20.90 14.37 20.58
C PHE A 412 19.41 14.44 20.94
N LEU A 413 18.85 15.65 21.07
CA LEU A 413 17.44 15.87 21.45
C LEU A 413 16.48 15.19 20.46
N LYS A 414 16.74 15.33 19.15
CA LYS A 414 15.98 14.65 18.09
C LYS A 414 16.09 13.12 18.16
N LYS A 415 17.30 12.59 18.38
CA LYS A 415 17.50 11.13 18.51
C LYS A 415 16.79 10.58 19.75
N ALA A 416 16.97 11.23 20.90
CA ALA A 416 16.37 10.82 22.16
C ALA A 416 14.84 10.85 22.10
N PHE A 417 14.23 11.83 21.41
CA PHE A 417 12.80 11.84 21.14
C PHE A 417 12.34 10.66 20.30
N GLU A 418 13.00 10.38 19.17
CA GLU A 418 12.67 9.24 18.32
C GLU A 418 12.82 7.89 19.03
N ASP A 419 13.82 7.74 19.90
CA ASP A 419 14.00 6.52 20.68
C ASP A 419 12.93 6.37 21.78
N ILE A 420 12.60 7.44 22.53
CA ILE A 420 11.48 7.46 23.48
C ILE A 420 10.13 7.15 22.79
N LYS A 421 9.89 7.73 21.61
CA LYS A 421 8.68 7.52 20.80
C LYS A 421 8.52 6.05 20.39
N LYS A 422 9.61 5.40 19.95
CA LYS A 422 9.61 3.97 19.60
C LYS A 422 9.32 3.08 20.81
N ASP A 423 9.90 3.40 21.96
CA ASP A 423 9.71 2.60 23.19
C ASP A 423 8.27 2.75 23.71
N ALA A 424 7.73 3.98 23.80
CA ALA A 424 6.35 4.23 24.17
C ALA A 424 5.33 3.55 23.22
N PHE A 425 5.59 3.58 21.91
CA PHE A 425 4.76 2.84 20.93
C PHE A 425 4.90 1.31 21.07
N ARG A 426 6.06 0.79 21.46
CA ARG A 426 6.26 -0.66 21.72
C ARG A 426 5.49 -1.10 22.96
N GLU A 427 5.56 -0.34 24.04
CA GLU A 427 4.80 -0.61 25.27
C GLU A 427 3.29 -0.57 25.02
N ALA A 428 2.80 0.46 24.30
CA ALA A 428 1.40 0.57 23.88
C ALA A 428 0.96 -0.64 23.02
N TYR A 429 1.79 -1.09 22.08
CA TYR A 429 1.53 -2.26 21.24
C TYR A 429 1.46 -3.57 22.06
N LEU A 430 2.34 -3.73 23.05
CA LEU A 430 2.34 -4.88 23.96
C LEU A 430 1.10 -4.88 24.85
N GLN A 431 0.73 -3.73 25.43
CA GLN A 431 -0.49 -3.55 26.21
C GLN A 431 -1.75 -3.87 25.37
N CYS A 432 -1.83 -3.34 24.15
CA CYS A 432 -2.91 -3.64 23.21
C CYS A 432 -3.02 -5.15 22.92
N THR A 433 -1.89 -5.82 22.71
CA THR A 433 -1.85 -7.24 22.35
C THR A 433 -2.21 -8.13 23.55
N SER A 434 -1.67 -7.84 24.74
CA SER A 434 -2.02 -8.57 25.98
C SER A 434 -3.50 -8.43 26.33
N THR A 435 -4.06 -7.22 26.20
CA THR A 435 -5.49 -6.98 26.49
C THR A 435 -6.37 -7.76 25.52
N ILE A 436 -6.00 -7.84 24.24
CA ILE A 436 -6.75 -8.61 23.23
C ILE A 436 -6.71 -10.13 23.47
N GLU A 437 -5.59 -10.71 23.91
CA GLU A 437 -5.58 -12.15 24.23
C GLU A 437 -6.48 -12.45 25.45
N ASN A 438 -6.52 -11.57 26.46
CA ASN A 438 -7.48 -11.68 27.57
C ASN A 438 -8.93 -11.59 27.06
N MET A 439 -9.24 -10.62 26.18
CA MET A 439 -10.58 -10.47 25.56
C MET A 439 -10.98 -11.70 24.73
N LYS A 440 -10.05 -12.31 23.98
CA LYS A 440 -10.28 -13.57 23.25
C LYS A 440 -10.61 -14.72 24.19
N GLU A 441 -9.94 -14.81 25.35
CA GLU A 441 -10.21 -15.88 26.31
C GLU A 441 -11.55 -15.70 27.03
N GLU A 442 -11.90 -14.46 27.43
CA GLU A 442 -13.21 -14.13 28.00
C GLU A 442 -14.35 -14.38 26.99
N LEU A 443 -14.20 -13.93 25.74
CA LEU A 443 -15.19 -14.19 24.67
C LEU A 443 -15.30 -15.69 24.34
N ARG A 444 -14.18 -16.42 24.28
CA ARG A 444 -14.20 -17.87 24.05
C ARG A 444 -14.97 -18.58 25.15
N LYS A 445 -14.76 -18.21 26.42
CA LYS A 445 -15.53 -18.76 27.56
C LYS A 445 -17.02 -18.49 27.41
N ALA A 446 -17.43 -17.28 27.00
CA ALA A 446 -18.83 -16.96 26.75
C ALA A 446 -19.46 -17.81 25.62
N CYS A 447 -18.76 -18.02 24.51
CA CYS A 447 -19.25 -18.86 23.39
C CYS A 447 -19.34 -20.37 23.70
N HIS A 448 -18.69 -20.85 24.76
CA HIS A 448 -18.65 -22.27 25.13
C HIS A 448 -19.58 -22.65 26.29
N ALA A 449 -20.33 -21.70 26.86
CA ALA A 449 -21.37 -22.01 27.83
C ALA A 449 -22.48 -22.89 27.19
N PRO A 450 -23.06 -23.87 27.91
CA PRO A 450 -24.03 -24.80 27.34
C PRO A 450 -25.31 -24.10 26.86
N ASP A 451 -25.78 -23.07 27.57
CA ASP A 451 -26.96 -22.28 27.24
C ASP A 451 -26.62 -20.95 26.52
N ALA A 452 -25.52 -20.88 25.78
CA ALA A 452 -25.02 -19.65 25.16
C ALA A 452 -26.00 -19.05 24.13
N LYS A 453 -26.74 -18.01 24.55
CA LYS A 453 -27.59 -17.18 23.69
C LYS A 453 -26.76 -16.08 23.03
N ILE A 454 -26.92 -15.91 21.72
CA ILE A 454 -26.17 -14.94 20.91
C ILE A 454 -26.23 -13.52 21.49
N ASP A 455 -27.42 -13.05 21.90
CA ASP A 455 -27.61 -11.72 22.51
C ASP A 455 -26.82 -11.51 23.83
N ALA A 456 -26.61 -12.56 24.62
CA ALA A 456 -25.80 -12.49 25.83
C ALA A 456 -24.29 -12.42 25.51
N VAL A 457 -23.84 -13.16 24.50
CA VAL A 457 -22.43 -13.13 24.03
C VAL A 457 -22.09 -11.77 23.41
N LEU A 458 -23.01 -11.16 22.65
CA LEU A 458 -22.84 -9.81 22.09
C LEU A 458 -22.66 -8.74 23.18
N LYS A 459 -23.41 -8.83 24.28
CA LYS A 459 -23.24 -7.93 25.45
C LYS A 459 -21.89 -8.08 26.14
N VAL A 460 -21.32 -9.30 26.17
CA VAL A 460 -19.95 -9.52 26.66
C VAL A 460 -18.93 -8.88 25.71
N LEU A 461 -19.10 -9.04 24.39
CA LEU A 461 -18.21 -8.43 23.39
C LEU A 461 -18.21 -6.89 23.48
N ASP A 462 -19.38 -6.28 23.61
CA ASP A 462 -19.55 -4.82 23.73
C ASP A 462 -18.89 -4.25 25.01
N GLY A 463 -19.05 -4.93 26.14
CA GLY A 463 -18.37 -4.58 27.39
C GLY A 463 -16.85 -4.74 27.32
N LEU A 464 -16.35 -5.77 26.61
CA LEU A 464 -14.91 -5.97 26.36
C LEU A 464 -14.33 -4.87 25.48
N LEU A 465 -15.04 -4.46 24.42
CA LEU A 465 -14.62 -3.38 23.52
C LEU A 465 -14.62 -2.02 24.25
N SER A 466 -15.65 -1.72 25.05
CA SER A 466 -15.71 -0.51 25.88
C SER A 466 -14.53 -0.43 26.87
N LYS A 467 -14.20 -1.55 27.51
CA LYS A 467 -13.04 -1.67 28.41
C LYS A 467 -11.72 -1.46 27.67
N TYR A 468 -11.57 -2.04 26.48
CA TYR A 468 -10.39 -1.85 25.62
C TYR A 468 -10.21 -0.39 25.17
N GLU A 469 -11.29 0.27 24.76
CA GLU A 469 -11.27 1.68 24.38
C GLU A 469 -10.79 2.58 25.52
N ALA A 470 -11.23 2.33 26.75
CA ALA A 470 -10.87 3.10 27.93
C ALA A 470 -9.44 2.83 28.47
N THR A 471 -8.80 1.70 28.13
CA THR A 471 -7.50 1.31 28.72
C THR A 471 -6.32 1.24 27.75
N CYS A 472 -6.56 1.08 26.44
CA CYS A 472 -5.48 0.94 25.45
C CYS A 472 -5.28 2.23 24.64
N HIS A 473 -4.02 2.53 24.30
CA HIS A 473 -3.61 3.73 23.57
C HIS A 473 -2.63 3.39 22.43
N GLY A 474 -2.20 4.41 21.68
CA GLY A 474 -1.17 4.29 20.65
C GLY A 474 -1.70 3.95 19.23
N PRO A 475 -0.83 4.06 18.21
CA PRO A 475 -1.25 4.10 16.80
C PRO A 475 -1.86 2.80 16.27
N GLU A 476 -1.50 1.65 16.83
CA GLU A 476 -2.03 0.34 16.42
C GLU A 476 -3.38 -0.03 17.09
N LYS A 477 -3.85 0.73 18.09
CA LYS A 477 -5.07 0.45 18.90
C LYS A 477 -6.24 -0.02 18.04
N TRP A 478 -6.68 0.82 17.11
CA TRP A 478 -7.87 0.56 16.29
C TRP A 478 -7.67 -0.58 15.29
N ARG A 479 -6.47 -0.70 14.71
CA ARG A 479 -6.12 -1.80 13.80
C ARG A 479 -6.18 -3.15 14.52
N LYS A 480 -5.67 -3.20 15.75
CA LYS A 480 -5.70 -4.37 16.64
C LYS A 480 -7.13 -4.72 17.08
N ALA A 481 -7.96 -3.72 17.43
CA ALA A 481 -9.37 -3.94 17.74
C ALA A 481 -10.18 -4.49 16.55
N VAL A 482 -9.95 -3.98 15.33
CA VAL A 482 -10.60 -4.49 14.11
C VAL A 482 -10.18 -5.93 13.81
N LEU A 483 -8.89 -6.26 13.90
CA LEU A 483 -8.39 -7.64 13.76
C LEU A 483 -9.00 -8.59 14.81
N PHE A 484 -9.16 -8.13 16.05
CA PHE A 484 -9.84 -8.89 17.10
C PHE A 484 -11.32 -9.13 16.76
N MET A 485 -12.06 -8.11 16.28
CA MET A 485 -13.45 -8.27 15.87
C MET A 485 -13.59 -9.26 14.70
N GLN A 486 -12.75 -9.14 13.66
CA GLN A 486 -12.74 -10.07 12.52
C GLN A 486 -12.53 -11.52 12.98
N GLN A 487 -11.48 -11.79 13.76
CA GLN A 487 -11.21 -13.12 14.32
C GLN A 487 -12.34 -13.63 15.24
N SER A 488 -13.06 -12.74 15.92
CA SER A 488 -14.19 -13.07 16.79
C SER A 488 -15.44 -13.49 16.00
N PHE A 489 -15.74 -12.78 14.91
CA PHE A 489 -16.84 -13.12 14.01
C PHE A 489 -16.56 -14.38 13.19
N GLU A 490 -15.35 -14.54 12.65
CA GLU A 490 -14.97 -15.69 11.80
C GLU A 490 -14.83 -17.00 12.57
N GLY A 491 -14.49 -16.96 13.87
CA GLY A 491 -14.31 -18.14 14.72
C GLY A 491 -15.43 -18.31 15.77
N PRO A 492 -15.22 -17.90 17.03
CA PRO A 492 -16.10 -18.28 18.15
C PRO A 492 -17.59 -17.94 17.99
N LEU A 493 -17.94 -16.88 17.25
CA LEU A 493 -19.34 -16.52 16.98
C LEU A 493 -19.91 -17.36 15.83
N LEU A 494 -19.18 -17.55 14.73
CA LEU A 494 -19.59 -18.41 13.63
C LEU A 494 -19.80 -19.87 14.10
N ASP A 495 -18.93 -20.39 14.97
CA ASP A 495 -19.05 -21.75 15.50
C ASP A 495 -20.16 -21.89 16.56
N LEU A 496 -20.63 -20.81 17.17
CA LEU A 496 -21.88 -20.80 17.94
C LEU A 496 -23.11 -20.85 17.01
N ILE A 497 -23.09 -20.08 15.91
CA ILE A 497 -24.17 -20.04 14.92
C ILE A 497 -24.32 -21.40 14.20
N LYS A 498 -23.21 -22.02 13.77
CA LYS A 498 -23.21 -23.38 13.17
C LYS A 498 -23.89 -24.40 14.08
N ARG A 499 -23.49 -24.48 15.36
CA ARG A 499 -24.09 -25.41 16.34
C ARG A 499 -25.61 -25.24 16.47
N GLN A 500 -26.12 -24.01 16.44
CA GLN A 500 -27.57 -23.77 16.46
C GLN A 500 -28.25 -24.14 15.13
N MET A 501 -27.60 -23.92 13.98
CA MET A 501 -28.10 -24.38 12.67
C MET A 501 -28.15 -25.91 12.58
N ASP A 502 -27.12 -26.62 13.06
CA ASP A 502 -27.04 -28.08 13.02
C ASP A 502 -28.15 -28.72 13.86
N GLN A 503 -28.42 -28.17 15.05
CA GLN A 503 -29.56 -28.56 15.90
C GLN A 503 -30.89 -28.50 15.13
N ILE A 504 -31.18 -27.34 14.51
CA ILE A 504 -32.39 -27.13 13.67
C ILE A 504 -32.41 -28.10 12.46
N GLY A 505 -31.24 -28.43 11.90
CA GLY A 505 -31.09 -29.40 10.81
C GLY A 505 -31.48 -30.82 11.20
N THR A 506 -31.17 -31.27 12.42
CA THR A 506 -31.60 -32.59 12.92
C THR A 506 -33.12 -32.67 13.11
N GLU A 507 -33.73 -31.61 13.66
CA GLU A 507 -35.19 -31.51 13.87
C GLU A 507 -35.96 -31.54 12.55
N LYS A 508 -35.48 -30.83 11.53
CA LYS A 508 -36.04 -30.87 10.17
C LYS A 508 -35.96 -32.26 9.54
N SER A 509 -34.87 -32.99 9.77
CA SER A 509 -34.64 -34.33 9.22
C SER A 509 -35.60 -35.39 9.82
N SER A 510 -35.98 -35.22 11.09
CA SER A 510 -36.99 -36.04 11.77
C SER A 510 -38.38 -35.98 11.10
N LEU A 511 -38.82 -34.81 10.62
CA LEU A 511 -40.09 -34.69 9.88
C LEU A 511 -40.06 -35.43 8.54
N ALA A 512 -38.96 -35.33 7.78
CA ALA A 512 -38.84 -35.83 6.41
C ALA A 512 -38.88 -37.37 6.27
N LEU A 513 -38.76 -38.10 7.39
CA LEU A 513 -38.94 -39.56 7.42
C LEU A 513 -40.42 -39.98 7.47
N LYS A 514 -41.32 -39.14 8.00
CA LYS A 514 -42.74 -39.49 8.17
C LYS A 514 -43.52 -39.50 6.84
N CYS A 515 -43.13 -38.67 5.87
CA CYS A 515 -43.86 -38.53 4.61
C CYS A 515 -43.73 -39.76 3.68
N ARG A 516 -42.56 -40.39 3.62
CA ARG A 516 -42.27 -41.50 2.68
C ARG A 516 -43.09 -42.77 2.92
N SER A 517 -43.61 -42.96 4.13
CA SER A 517 -44.46 -44.12 4.48
C SER A 517 -45.85 -44.13 3.80
N ILE A 518 -46.22 -43.08 3.07
CA ILE A 518 -47.56 -42.93 2.47
C ILE A 518 -47.58 -43.37 1.01
N GLU A 519 -46.51 -43.15 0.24
CA GLU A 519 -46.45 -43.40 -1.21
C GLU A 519 -46.48 -44.90 -1.56
N GLU A 520 -45.87 -45.75 -0.73
CA GLU A 520 -45.74 -47.20 -1.00
C GLU A 520 -47.08 -47.95 -1.13
N LYS A 521 -48.15 -47.42 -0.53
CA LYS A 521 -49.49 -48.04 -0.57
C LYS A 521 -50.22 -47.88 -1.90
N LEU A 522 -49.81 -46.91 -2.74
CA LEU A 522 -50.54 -46.54 -3.95
C LEU A 522 -50.19 -47.47 -5.14
N ASN A 523 -48.95 -47.95 -5.20
CA ASN A 523 -48.44 -48.77 -6.31
C ASN A 523 -48.99 -50.21 -6.38
N LEU A 524 -49.66 -50.71 -5.33
CA LEU A 524 -50.14 -52.10 -5.27
C LEU A 524 -51.40 -52.34 -6.13
N LEU A 525 -52.25 -51.33 -6.28
CA LEU A 525 -53.54 -51.43 -6.98
C LEU A 525 -53.42 -51.57 -8.50
N ASN A 526 -52.37 -51.00 -9.11
CA ASN A 526 -52.29 -50.85 -10.56
C ASN A 526 -52.00 -52.17 -11.33
N LYS A 527 -51.57 -53.23 -10.64
CA LYS A 527 -51.11 -54.50 -11.26
C LYS A 527 -52.20 -55.55 -11.51
N GLN A 528 -53.46 -55.30 -11.16
CA GLN A 528 -54.54 -56.30 -11.30
C GLN A 528 -55.34 -56.19 -12.61
N LEU A 529 -55.20 -55.11 -13.38
CA LEU A 529 -56.08 -54.83 -14.53
C LEU A 529 -55.61 -55.50 -15.85
N GLU A 530 -54.30 -55.60 -16.08
CA GLU A 530 -53.71 -55.98 -17.39
C GLU A 530 -53.91 -57.45 -17.79
N ALA A 531 -54.38 -58.31 -16.88
CA ALA A 531 -54.49 -59.76 -17.12
C ALA A 531 -55.73 -60.18 -17.94
N SER A 532 -56.75 -59.33 -18.07
CA SER A 532 -58.09 -59.77 -18.50
C SER A 532 -58.31 -59.85 -20.02
N GLU A 533 -57.57 -59.12 -20.85
CA GLU A 533 -57.98 -58.89 -22.25
C GLU A 533 -57.49 -59.97 -23.24
N LYS A 534 -56.45 -60.73 -22.85
CA LYS A 534 -55.67 -61.56 -23.80
C LYS A 534 -56.36 -62.84 -24.27
N TYR A 535 -57.50 -63.22 -23.70
CA TYR A 535 -58.16 -64.52 -23.95
C TYR A 535 -59.25 -64.49 -25.05
N LYS A 536 -59.60 -63.31 -25.58
CA LYS A 536 -60.79 -63.13 -26.44
C LYS A 536 -60.53 -63.27 -27.95
N SER A 537 -59.26 -63.26 -28.38
CA SER A 537 -58.87 -62.99 -29.77
C SER A 537 -58.56 -64.22 -30.63
N GLU A 538 -58.26 -65.39 -30.06
CA GLU A 538 -57.84 -66.57 -30.85
C GLU A 538 -58.99 -67.42 -31.41
N TYR A 539 -60.19 -67.35 -30.82
CA TYR A 539 -61.27 -68.30 -31.14
C TYR A 539 -62.02 -67.99 -32.45
N LEU A 540 -62.06 -66.73 -32.89
CA LEU A 540 -62.74 -66.32 -34.13
C LEU A 540 -61.98 -66.75 -35.40
N LYS A 541 -60.64 -66.83 -35.31
CA LYS A 541 -59.70 -66.85 -36.44
C LYS A 541 -59.59 -68.20 -37.20
N ARG A 542 -60.58 -69.10 -37.08
CA ARG A 542 -60.56 -70.42 -37.74
C ARG A 542 -61.81 -70.78 -38.54
N TYR A 543 -62.90 -70.03 -38.40
CA TYR A 543 -64.13 -70.24 -39.18
C TYR A 543 -64.29 -69.28 -40.37
N GLU A 544 -63.55 -68.17 -40.35
CA GLU A 544 -63.67 -67.09 -41.34
C GLU A 544 -62.93 -67.42 -42.65
N ASP A 545 -61.75 -68.06 -42.55
CA ASP A 545 -60.88 -68.38 -43.70
C ASP A 545 -61.57 -69.26 -44.77
N ALA A 546 -62.33 -70.27 -44.35
CA ALA A 546 -62.98 -71.22 -45.27
C ALA A 546 -64.16 -70.60 -46.06
N ILE A 547 -64.79 -69.54 -45.55
CA ILE A 547 -65.81 -68.76 -46.26
C ILE A 547 -65.12 -67.70 -47.14
N ASN A 548 -64.04 -67.10 -46.63
CA ASN A 548 -63.27 -66.11 -47.34
C ASN A 548 -62.71 -66.64 -48.67
N ASP A 549 -62.26 -67.88 -48.80
CA ASP A 549 -61.67 -68.36 -50.07
C ASP A 549 -62.67 -68.45 -51.24
N LYS A 550 -63.94 -68.79 -51.00
CA LYS A 550 -64.98 -68.71 -52.05
C LYS A 550 -65.36 -67.26 -52.35
N LYS A 551 -65.34 -66.38 -51.34
CA LYS A 551 -65.65 -64.96 -51.50
C LYS A 551 -64.52 -64.24 -52.26
N LYS A 552 -63.26 -64.56 -51.95
CA LYS A 552 -62.03 -64.01 -52.56
C LYS A 552 -62.09 -63.98 -54.07
N LEU A 553 -62.46 -65.05 -54.78
CA LEU A 553 -62.42 -64.97 -56.26
C LEU A 553 -63.40 -63.96 -56.87
N GLY A 554 -64.55 -63.69 -56.24
CA GLY A 554 -65.49 -62.66 -56.66
C GLY A 554 -65.11 -61.28 -56.13
N ASP A 555 -64.77 -61.22 -54.84
CA ASP A 555 -64.26 -60.02 -54.17
C ASP A 555 -62.89 -59.59 -54.71
N ASP A 556 -62.10 -60.42 -55.39
CA ASP A 556 -60.80 -60.06 -55.99
C ASP A 556 -61.01 -59.27 -57.28
N TYR A 557 -62.00 -59.61 -58.11
CA TYR A 557 -62.33 -58.80 -59.29
C TYR A 557 -63.14 -57.55 -58.90
N MET A 558 -64.14 -57.67 -58.01
CA MET A 558 -64.86 -56.50 -57.49
C MET A 558 -63.96 -55.57 -56.68
N SER A 559 -63.05 -56.09 -55.84
CA SER A 559 -62.07 -55.25 -55.14
C SER A 559 -61.02 -54.73 -56.10
N ARG A 560 -60.55 -55.45 -57.12
CA ARG A 560 -59.59 -54.87 -58.08
C ARG A 560 -60.19 -53.66 -58.81
N ILE A 561 -61.48 -53.68 -59.15
CA ILE A 561 -62.21 -52.53 -59.69
C ILE A 561 -62.41 -51.45 -58.60
N THR A 562 -63.02 -51.77 -57.45
CA THR A 562 -63.34 -50.76 -56.41
C THR A 562 -62.13 -50.25 -55.63
N ASN A 563 -61.00 -50.95 -55.64
CA ASN A 563 -59.69 -50.54 -55.11
C ASN A 563 -58.92 -49.71 -56.14
N LEU A 564 -59.07 -49.95 -57.46
CA LEU A 564 -58.65 -48.97 -58.47
C LEU A 564 -59.47 -47.68 -58.33
N GLN A 565 -60.79 -47.75 -58.16
CA GLN A 565 -61.64 -46.57 -57.95
C GLN A 565 -61.36 -45.85 -56.61
N LYS A 566 -61.12 -46.60 -55.52
CA LYS A 566 -60.64 -46.03 -54.25
C LYS A 566 -59.24 -45.44 -54.36
N LYS A 567 -58.33 -46.00 -55.18
CA LYS A 567 -57.01 -45.43 -55.41
C LYS A 567 -57.08 -44.17 -56.26
N CYS A 568 -57.88 -44.14 -57.32
CA CYS A 568 -58.15 -42.93 -58.10
C CYS A 568 -58.72 -41.82 -57.20
N SER A 569 -59.77 -42.09 -56.42
CA SER A 569 -60.34 -41.08 -55.51
C SER A 569 -59.43 -40.71 -54.33
N SER A 570 -58.66 -41.64 -53.76
CA SER A 570 -57.64 -41.36 -52.73
C SER A 570 -56.48 -40.53 -53.30
N LEU A 571 -56.05 -40.78 -54.53
CA LEU A 571 -55.03 -39.98 -55.22
C LEU A 571 -55.57 -38.60 -55.64
N GLU A 572 -56.85 -38.48 -56.00
CA GLU A 572 -57.53 -37.20 -56.22
C GLU A 572 -57.61 -36.38 -54.92
N GLU A 573 -57.99 -37.00 -53.79
CA GLU A 573 -58.03 -36.34 -52.49
C GLU A 573 -56.63 -35.98 -51.98
N LYS A 574 -55.64 -36.86 -52.15
CA LYS A 574 -54.23 -36.56 -51.85
C LYS A 574 -53.66 -35.47 -52.75
N SER A 575 -53.99 -35.44 -54.04
CA SER A 575 -53.57 -34.39 -54.97
C SER A 575 -54.25 -33.05 -54.67
N SER A 576 -55.55 -33.08 -54.31
CA SER A 576 -56.31 -31.93 -53.83
C SER A 576 -55.70 -31.35 -52.55
N ASN A 577 -55.36 -32.21 -51.59
CA ASN A 577 -54.75 -31.79 -50.33
C ASN A 577 -53.30 -31.33 -50.52
N LEU A 578 -52.46 -32.05 -51.29
CA LEU A 578 -51.12 -31.59 -51.67
C LEU A 578 -51.14 -30.27 -52.42
N SER A 579 -52.14 -30.00 -53.27
CA SER A 579 -52.28 -28.67 -53.88
C SER A 579 -52.57 -27.60 -52.84
N LYS A 580 -53.48 -27.86 -51.88
CA LYS A 580 -53.74 -26.90 -50.79
C LYS A 580 -52.48 -26.66 -49.95
N THR A 581 -51.72 -27.71 -49.59
CA THR A 581 -50.48 -27.57 -48.83
C THR A 581 -49.39 -26.85 -49.62
N LEU A 582 -49.29 -27.09 -50.93
CA LEU A 582 -48.39 -26.38 -51.84
C LEU A 582 -48.78 -24.90 -51.94
N ASP A 583 -50.07 -24.59 -52.08
CA ASP A 583 -50.54 -23.22 -52.24
C ASP A 583 -50.47 -22.44 -50.91
N THR A 584 -50.66 -23.08 -49.74
CA THR A 584 -50.32 -22.47 -48.44
C THR A 584 -48.81 -22.29 -48.28
N ALA A 585 -47.98 -23.26 -48.65
CA ALA A 585 -46.51 -23.13 -48.57
C ALA A 585 -45.98 -22.03 -49.51
N ARG A 586 -46.56 -21.88 -50.71
CA ARG A 586 -46.28 -20.78 -51.65
C ARG A 586 -46.70 -19.42 -51.07
N GLN A 587 -47.85 -19.33 -50.43
CA GLN A 587 -48.30 -18.10 -49.76
C GLN A 587 -47.39 -17.76 -48.57
N GLU A 588 -47.01 -18.73 -47.75
CA GLU A 588 -46.04 -18.56 -46.67
C GLU A 588 -44.68 -18.12 -47.20
N VAL A 589 -44.16 -18.75 -48.26
CA VAL A 589 -42.92 -18.33 -48.93
C VAL A 589 -43.05 -16.88 -49.45
N MET A 590 -44.16 -16.48 -50.07
CA MET A 590 -44.39 -15.09 -50.47
C MET A 590 -44.43 -14.12 -49.27
N ASP A 591 -45.07 -14.48 -48.17
CA ASP A 591 -45.14 -13.62 -46.98
C ASP A 591 -43.81 -13.58 -46.22
N TRP A 592 -43.02 -14.65 -46.23
CA TRP A 592 -41.61 -14.63 -45.80
C TRP A 592 -40.74 -13.79 -46.74
N LYS A 593 -40.99 -13.81 -48.05
CA LYS A 593 -40.25 -13.01 -49.05
C LYS A 593 -40.54 -11.52 -48.90
N ARG A 594 -41.82 -11.12 -48.72
CA ARG A 594 -42.23 -9.75 -48.38
C ARG A 594 -41.64 -9.27 -47.05
N LYS A 595 -41.68 -10.11 -46.01
CA LYS A 595 -41.05 -9.80 -44.71
C LYS A 595 -39.53 -9.68 -44.84
N TYR A 596 -38.91 -10.54 -45.64
CA TYR A 596 -37.48 -10.47 -45.93
C TYR A 596 -37.13 -9.19 -46.70
N GLU A 597 -37.87 -8.79 -47.73
CA GLU A 597 -37.63 -7.53 -48.46
C GLU A 597 -37.83 -6.29 -47.58
N LEU A 598 -38.82 -6.31 -46.68
CA LEU A 598 -39.04 -5.24 -45.70
C LEU A 598 -37.92 -5.18 -44.65
N VAL A 599 -37.42 -6.32 -44.18
CA VAL A 599 -36.28 -6.39 -43.24
C VAL A 599 -34.96 -6.08 -43.94
N PHE A 600 -34.76 -6.52 -45.19
CA PHE A 600 -33.56 -6.34 -45.99
C PHE A 600 -33.39 -4.89 -46.44
N SER A 601 -34.47 -4.21 -46.84
CA SER A 601 -34.43 -2.77 -47.11
C SER A 601 -34.09 -1.95 -45.85
N LYS A 602 -34.58 -2.38 -44.68
CA LYS A 602 -34.23 -1.80 -43.38
C LYS A 602 -32.78 -2.08 -42.98
N GLN A 603 -32.34 -3.33 -43.04
CA GLN A 603 -30.97 -3.76 -42.77
C GLN A 603 -29.96 -3.13 -43.75
N LYS A 604 -30.35 -2.88 -45.00
CA LYS A 604 -29.51 -2.17 -45.97
C LYS A 604 -29.35 -0.69 -45.60
N ALA A 605 -30.42 -0.01 -45.19
CA ALA A 605 -30.33 1.36 -44.68
C ALA A 605 -29.50 1.43 -43.38
N GLU A 606 -29.69 0.47 -42.48
CA GLU A 606 -28.91 0.32 -41.24
C GLU A 606 -27.43 -0.02 -41.55
N GLU A 607 -27.13 -0.86 -42.55
CA GLU A 607 -25.76 -1.18 -42.99
C GLU A 607 -25.09 -0.01 -43.73
N GLU A 608 -25.83 0.78 -44.52
CA GLU A 608 -25.34 2.01 -45.14
C GLU A 608 -25.05 3.08 -44.06
N GLN A 609 -25.89 3.18 -43.02
CA GLN A 609 -25.66 4.04 -41.86
C GLN A 609 -24.42 3.60 -41.05
N PHE A 610 -24.30 2.32 -40.69
CA PHE A 610 -23.08 1.79 -40.07
C PHE A 610 -21.85 1.93 -40.97
N SER A 611 -21.99 1.85 -42.30
CA SER A 611 -20.88 2.06 -43.23
C SER A 611 -20.43 3.52 -43.27
N ALA A 612 -21.36 4.48 -43.17
CA ALA A 612 -21.04 5.90 -43.05
C ALA A 612 -20.39 6.21 -41.69
N GLU A 613 -20.85 5.59 -40.61
CA GLU A 613 -20.29 5.74 -39.27
C GLU A 613 -18.87 5.13 -39.18
N VAL A 614 -18.65 3.93 -39.71
CA VAL A 614 -17.31 3.31 -39.83
C VAL A 614 -16.40 4.14 -40.74
N ALA A 615 -16.90 4.77 -41.80
CA ALA A 615 -16.11 5.70 -42.61
C ALA A 615 -15.72 6.96 -41.81
N MET A 616 -16.62 7.51 -40.99
CA MET A 616 -16.35 8.65 -40.12
C MET A 616 -15.36 8.30 -38.99
N LEU A 617 -15.47 7.10 -38.40
CA LEU A 617 -14.54 6.59 -37.39
C LEU A 617 -13.15 6.32 -37.99
N ARG A 618 -13.06 5.77 -39.20
CA ARG A 618 -11.78 5.62 -39.93
C ARG A 618 -11.16 6.98 -40.28
N SER A 619 -11.97 7.98 -40.63
CA SER A 619 -11.50 9.36 -40.80
C SER A 619 -10.96 9.96 -39.49
N LYS A 620 -11.64 9.73 -38.36
CA LYS A 620 -11.16 10.13 -37.02
C LYS A 620 -9.86 9.41 -36.63
N SER A 621 -9.75 8.09 -36.87
CA SER A 621 -8.50 7.33 -36.64
C SER A 621 -7.37 7.93 -37.48
N SER A 622 -7.55 8.08 -38.79
CA SER A 622 -6.52 8.67 -39.67
C SER A 622 -6.09 10.08 -39.22
N ALA A 623 -7.02 10.90 -38.71
CA ALA A 623 -6.70 12.21 -38.13
C ALA A 623 -6.04 12.13 -36.73
N ALA A 624 -6.24 11.07 -35.97
CA ALA A 624 -5.54 10.78 -34.72
C ALA A 624 -4.13 10.24 -34.99
N ASP A 625 -3.99 9.27 -35.90
CA ASP A 625 -2.72 8.67 -36.34
C ASP A 625 -1.80 9.73 -37.00
N ALA A 626 -2.35 10.69 -37.76
CA ALA A 626 -1.60 11.83 -38.28
C ALA A 626 -1.13 12.81 -37.18
N ARG A 627 -1.92 13.02 -36.12
CA ARG A 627 -1.49 13.78 -34.93
C ARG A 627 -0.45 13.01 -34.12
N LEU A 628 -0.56 11.68 -34.08
CA LEU A 628 0.38 10.80 -33.41
C LEU A 628 1.76 10.88 -34.07
N ALA A 629 1.83 10.79 -35.40
CA ALA A 629 3.06 10.96 -36.16
C ALA A 629 3.70 12.34 -35.90
N ALA A 630 2.92 13.43 -35.96
CA ALA A 630 3.41 14.78 -35.68
C ALA A 630 3.84 15.02 -34.21
N ALA A 631 3.29 14.24 -33.26
CA ALA A 631 3.73 14.27 -31.86
C ALA A 631 4.99 13.43 -31.65
N GLN A 632 5.10 12.28 -32.31
CA GLN A 632 6.28 11.41 -32.29
C GLN A 632 7.48 12.10 -32.93
N GLU A 633 7.32 12.73 -34.09
CA GLU A 633 8.37 13.48 -34.78
C GLU A 633 8.91 14.65 -33.92
N LYS A 634 8.03 15.37 -33.22
CA LYS A 634 8.43 16.40 -32.24
C LYS A 634 9.15 15.83 -31.03
N ALA A 635 8.69 14.71 -30.47
CA ALA A 635 9.35 14.05 -29.35
C ALA A 635 10.74 13.51 -29.76
N GLN A 636 10.86 12.94 -30.96
CA GLN A 636 12.10 12.42 -31.51
C GLN A 636 13.10 13.55 -31.78
N SER A 637 12.67 14.67 -32.37
CA SER A 637 13.51 15.87 -32.56
C SER A 637 14.00 16.45 -31.23
N ALA A 638 13.14 16.55 -30.20
CA ALA A 638 13.54 17.01 -28.87
C ALA A 638 14.50 16.02 -28.18
N GLN A 639 14.33 14.72 -28.39
CA GLN A 639 15.22 13.68 -27.87
C GLN A 639 16.59 13.70 -28.56
N GLU A 640 16.65 13.92 -29.87
CA GLU A 640 17.89 14.11 -30.61
C GLU A 640 18.64 15.37 -30.15
N GLU A 641 17.95 16.49 -29.91
CA GLU A 641 18.55 17.70 -29.35
C GLU A 641 19.10 17.43 -27.93
N ALA A 642 18.34 16.74 -27.07
CA ALA A 642 18.78 16.34 -25.74
C ALA A 642 19.98 15.39 -25.76
N GLU A 643 20.06 14.45 -26.71
CA GLU A 643 21.24 13.61 -26.90
C GLU A 643 22.44 14.41 -27.43
N GLU A 644 22.25 15.39 -28.31
CA GLU A 644 23.34 16.24 -28.79
C GLU A 644 23.91 17.10 -27.64
N TRP A 645 23.05 17.67 -26.79
CA TRP A 645 23.47 18.35 -25.56
C TRP A 645 24.16 17.41 -24.57
N LYS A 646 23.70 16.16 -24.45
CA LYS A 646 24.38 15.13 -23.65
C LYS A 646 25.78 14.80 -24.19
N ARG A 647 25.95 14.63 -25.51
CA ARG A 647 27.27 14.44 -26.16
C ARG A 647 28.21 15.64 -25.92
N LYS A 648 27.68 16.87 -25.97
CA LYS A 648 28.41 18.10 -25.66
C LYS A 648 28.85 18.13 -24.18
N TYR A 649 27.95 17.77 -23.25
CA TYR A 649 28.24 17.64 -21.82
C TYR A 649 29.28 16.55 -21.52
N ASP A 650 29.12 15.34 -22.05
CA ASP A 650 30.05 14.21 -21.88
C ASP A 650 31.44 14.48 -22.49
N THR A 651 31.55 15.49 -23.35
CA THR A 651 32.83 15.99 -23.89
C THR A 651 33.42 17.05 -22.96
N ALA A 652 32.64 18.05 -22.53
CA ALA A 652 33.09 19.07 -21.58
C ALA A 652 33.52 18.49 -20.22
N VAL A 653 32.81 17.48 -19.69
CA VAL A 653 33.19 16.75 -18.47
C VAL A 653 34.56 16.05 -18.63
N ARG A 654 34.85 15.55 -19.84
CA ARG A 654 36.12 14.91 -20.20
C ARG A 654 37.25 15.91 -20.30
N GLU A 655 36.98 17.10 -20.85
CA GLU A 655 37.93 18.21 -20.92
C GLU A 655 38.25 18.75 -19.52
N THR A 656 37.25 18.97 -18.67
CA THR A 656 37.47 19.40 -17.27
C THR A 656 38.20 18.34 -16.45
N LYS A 657 37.89 17.05 -16.66
CA LYS A 657 38.64 15.95 -16.03
C LYS A 657 40.10 15.94 -16.48
N ASN A 658 40.37 16.03 -17.79
CA ASN A 658 41.72 16.09 -18.34
C ASN A 658 42.49 17.34 -17.87
N ALA A 659 41.81 18.47 -17.64
CA ALA A 659 42.42 19.67 -17.07
C ALA A 659 42.77 19.49 -15.58
N LEU A 660 41.90 18.85 -14.81
CA LEU A 660 42.11 18.57 -13.39
C LEU A 660 43.21 17.50 -13.18
N GLU A 661 43.28 16.47 -14.02
CA GLU A 661 44.38 15.50 -14.03
C GLU A 661 45.73 16.15 -14.41
N LYS A 662 45.74 17.10 -15.36
CA LYS A 662 46.95 17.91 -15.66
C LYS A 662 47.36 18.80 -14.49
N ALA A 663 46.40 19.44 -13.81
CA ALA A 663 46.68 20.24 -12.62
C ALA A 663 47.25 19.38 -11.47
N ALA A 664 46.67 18.20 -11.24
CA ALA A 664 47.17 17.22 -10.27
C ALA A 664 48.60 16.76 -10.61
N ALA A 665 48.88 16.41 -11.87
CA ALA A 665 50.22 16.01 -12.30
C ALA A 665 51.26 17.14 -12.16
N ILE A 666 50.86 18.41 -12.35
CA ILE A 666 51.74 19.57 -12.09
C ILE A 666 52.01 19.71 -10.58
N GLN A 667 50.98 19.61 -9.74
CA GLN A 667 51.12 19.69 -8.29
C GLN A 667 51.98 18.54 -7.72
N GLU A 668 51.79 17.31 -8.23
CA GLU A 668 52.59 16.15 -7.84
C GLU A 668 54.07 16.31 -8.23
N ARG A 669 54.35 16.87 -9.41
CA ARG A 669 55.71 17.20 -9.86
C ARG A 669 56.37 18.26 -8.97
N ILE A 670 55.62 19.29 -8.57
CA ILE A 670 56.07 20.32 -7.60
C ILE A 670 56.33 19.70 -6.22
N ASN A 671 55.44 18.83 -5.75
CA ASN A 671 55.60 18.14 -4.46
C ASN A 671 56.84 17.24 -4.46
N SER A 672 57.07 16.46 -5.52
CA SER A 672 58.27 15.64 -5.70
C SER A 672 59.55 16.48 -5.75
N GLN A 673 59.52 17.62 -6.43
CA GLN A 673 60.66 18.55 -6.49
C GLN A 673 60.90 19.30 -5.17
N THR A 674 59.87 19.44 -4.34
CA THR A 674 59.98 19.96 -2.96
C THR A 674 60.57 18.90 -2.03
N GLN A 675 60.09 17.66 -2.11
CA GLN A 675 60.59 16.53 -1.30
C GLN A 675 62.05 16.18 -1.61
N SER A 676 62.48 16.22 -2.88
CA SER A 676 63.89 15.99 -3.21
C SER A 676 64.80 17.12 -2.71
N ARG A 677 64.32 18.37 -2.72
CA ARG A 677 65.03 19.52 -2.14
C ARG A 677 65.08 19.46 -0.61
N GLU A 678 64.02 18.99 0.04
CA GLU A 678 64.01 18.77 1.49
C GLU A 678 64.90 17.59 1.90
N ALA A 679 64.93 16.51 1.11
CA ALA A 679 65.84 15.38 1.32
C ALA A 679 67.32 15.79 1.14
N ALA A 680 67.64 16.62 0.14
CA ALA A 680 68.97 17.19 -0.04
C ALA A 680 69.38 18.06 1.16
N LEU A 681 68.52 18.98 1.59
CA LEU A 681 68.77 19.80 2.78
C LEU A 681 68.94 18.96 4.06
N ARG A 682 68.13 17.91 4.25
CA ARG A 682 68.28 16.99 5.38
C ARG A 682 69.60 16.19 5.33
N ALA A 683 70.09 15.85 4.13
CA ALA A 683 71.40 15.23 3.96
C ALA A 683 72.53 16.23 4.27
N GLU A 684 72.47 17.45 3.76
CA GLU A 684 73.43 18.53 4.06
C GLU A 684 73.48 18.83 5.57
N PHE A 685 72.33 18.96 6.23
CA PHE A 685 72.26 19.12 7.69
C PHE A 685 72.78 17.89 8.46
N SER A 686 72.59 16.67 7.95
CA SER A 686 73.13 15.46 8.58
C SER A 686 74.65 15.39 8.48
N THR A 687 75.24 15.78 7.34
CA THR A 687 76.70 15.85 7.16
C THR A 687 77.28 16.95 8.05
N ALA A 688 76.68 18.14 8.05
CA ALA A 688 77.09 19.24 8.92
C ALA A 688 76.97 18.89 10.41
N LEU A 689 75.95 18.13 10.81
CA LEU A 689 75.84 17.62 12.19
C LEU A 689 76.97 16.64 12.54
N ALA A 690 77.32 15.71 11.65
CA ALA A 690 78.45 14.80 11.88
C ALA A 690 79.78 15.56 11.98
N GLU A 691 80.04 16.51 11.08
CA GLU A 691 81.21 17.40 11.13
C GLU A 691 81.25 18.22 12.42
N LYS A 692 80.10 18.71 12.90
CA LYS A 692 80.04 19.43 14.19
C LYS A 692 80.13 18.52 15.41
N GLU A 693 79.67 17.27 15.36
CA GLU A 693 79.94 16.31 16.42
C GLU A 693 81.42 15.94 16.52
N ASP A 694 82.12 15.78 15.39
CA ASP A 694 83.56 15.51 15.38
C ASP A 694 84.38 16.76 15.76
N GLU A 695 83.98 17.96 15.35
CA GLU A 695 84.51 19.20 15.94
C GLU A 695 84.26 19.28 17.44
N ILE A 696 83.11 18.84 17.95
CA ILE A 696 82.80 18.84 19.39
C ILE A 696 83.67 17.82 20.14
N LYS A 697 83.92 16.62 19.58
CA LYS A 697 84.87 15.64 20.14
C LYS A 697 86.29 16.20 20.16
N GLU A 698 86.74 16.81 19.07
CA GLU A 698 88.06 17.43 18.98
C GLU A 698 88.20 18.63 19.95
N LYS A 699 87.15 19.45 20.08
CA LYS A 699 87.08 20.56 21.04
C LYS A 699 86.99 20.07 22.49
N ALA A 700 86.32 18.95 22.78
CA ALA A 700 86.28 18.35 24.11
C ALA A 700 87.67 17.85 24.54
N ILE A 701 88.41 17.16 23.65
CA ILE A 701 89.81 16.76 23.90
C ILE A 701 90.71 17.99 24.09
N LYS A 702 90.48 19.06 23.32
CA LYS A 702 91.18 20.35 23.50
C LYS A 702 90.79 21.07 24.79
N ILE A 703 89.56 20.89 25.30
CA ILE A 703 89.10 21.43 26.59
C ILE A 703 89.74 20.66 27.75
N GLU A 704 89.77 19.34 27.72
CA GLU A 704 90.45 18.51 28.73
C GLU A 704 91.96 18.86 28.81
N GLN A 705 92.61 19.04 27.65
CA GLN A 705 93.98 19.57 27.57
C GLN A 705 94.11 21.05 27.97
N ALA A 706 93.06 21.86 27.85
CA ALA A 706 93.04 23.26 28.28
C ALA A 706 92.79 23.39 29.80
N GLU A 707 92.05 22.47 30.42
CA GLU A 707 91.85 22.38 31.87
C GLU A 707 93.14 21.96 32.56
N GLN A 708 93.84 20.95 32.03
CA GLN A 708 95.20 20.57 32.44
C GLN A 708 96.25 21.67 32.20
N ARG A 709 95.95 22.67 31.36
CA ARG A 709 96.79 23.87 31.15
C ARG A 709 96.30 25.08 31.93
N LEU A 710 95.04 25.15 32.37
CA LEU A 710 94.47 26.26 33.14
C LEU A 710 95.09 26.35 34.54
N THR A 711 95.37 25.20 35.14
CA THR A 711 96.17 25.07 36.37
C THR A 711 97.57 25.70 36.23
N THR A 712 98.14 25.70 35.03
CA THR A 712 99.45 26.29 34.72
C THR A 712 99.33 27.76 34.27
N LEU A 713 98.38 28.07 33.40
CA LEU A 713 98.12 29.39 32.80
C LEU A 713 97.57 30.42 33.79
N SER A 714 97.11 29.99 34.97
CA SER A 714 96.85 30.86 36.12
C SER A 714 98.07 31.77 36.47
N LEU A 715 99.29 31.32 36.15
CA LEU A 715 100.53 32.11 36.31
C LEU A 715 100.84 33.04 35.11
N GLU A 716 100.27 32.79 33.93
CA GLU A 716 100.57 33.50 32.68
C GLU A 716 99.46 34.48 32.24
N LEU A 717 98.41 34.66 33.06
CA LEU A 717 97.27 35.56 32.82
C LEU A 717 97.69 36.98 32.40
N LYS A 718 98.88 37.45 32.83
CA LYS A 718 99.49 38.74 32.45
C LYS A 718 99.84 38.91 30.96
N ALA A 719 99.78 37.87 30.14
CA ALA A 719 100.12 37.95 28.70
C ALA A 719 98.89 38.07 27.76
N ALA A 720 97.67 37.98 28.29
CA ALA A 720 96.46 37.73 27.49
C ALA A 720 95.92 38.95 26.70
N GLU A 721 96.32 40.18 27.04
CA GLU A 721 95.77 41.43 26.47
C GLU A 721 95.92 41.55 24.94
N SER A 722 96.87 40.83 24.35
CA SER A 722 97.16 40.83 22.91
C SER A 722 96.09 40.16 22.03
N LYS A 723 95.29 39.22 22.57
CA LYS A 723 94.40 38.36 21.75
C LYS A 723 93.08 38.99 21.32
N ILE A 724 92.66 40.09 21.97
CA ILE A 724 91.35 40.73 21.73
C ILE A 724 91.19 41.17 20.26
N LYS A 725 92.28 41.54 19.57
CA LYS A 725 92.28 41.99 18.17
C LYS A 725 91.86 40.95 17.12
N ASN A 726 91.87 39.64 17.41
CA ASN A 726 91.47 38.64 16.41
C ASN A 726 89.95 38.52 16.26
N TYR A 727 89.18 38.77 17.33
CA TYR A 727 87.74 38.52 17.32
C TYR A 727 86.93 39.54 16.48
N ASP A 728 87.44 40.76 16.29
CA ASP A 728 86.85 41.74 15.35
C ASP A 728 86.87 41.26 13.89
N LEU A 729 87.82 40.39 13.54
CA LEU A 729 88.00 39.87 12.19
C LEU A 729 86.97 38.76 11.88
N GLU A 730 86.73 37.85 12.82
CA GLU A 730 85.69 36.82 12.75
C GLU A 730 84.27 37.43 12.77
N MET A 731 84.08 38.52 13.53
CA MET A 731 82.79 39.23 13.55
C MET A 731 82.53 40.04 12.25
N SER A 732 83.53 40.16 11.37
CA SER A 732 83.41 40.84 10.08
C SER A 732 83.04 39.89 8.93
N THR A 733 83.50 38.63 8.96
CA THR A 733 83.08 37.60 7.98
C THR A 733 81.63 37.18 8.16
N LEU A 734 81.19 36.94 9.40
CA LEU A 734 79.80 36.56 9.73
C LEU A 734 78.76 37.61 9.28
N LYS A 735 79.13 38.90 9.23
CA LYS A 735 78.26 39.97 8.68
C LYS A 735 78.04 39.86 7.17
N LEU A 736 78.97 39.24 6.45
CA LEU A 736 78.95 39.13 5.00
C LEU A 736 78.07 37.95 4.56
N GLU A 737 78.20 36.81 5.25
CA GLU A 737 77.32 35.63 5.12
C GLU A 737 75.86 35.96 5.45
N LEU A 738 75.63 36.73 6.52
CA LEU A 738 74.29 37.19 6.91
C LEU A 738 73.63 38.01 5.80
N LYS A 739 74.40 38.83 5.06
CA LYS A 739 73.89 39.64 3.95
C LYS A 739 73.50 38.80 2.75
N GLU A 740 74.31 37.80 2.40
CA GLU A 740 74.01 36.87 1.30
C GLU A 740 72.76 36.02 1.59
N LEU A 741 72.54 35.65 2.86
CA LEU A 741 71.31 34.97 3.30
C LEU A 741 70.06 35.85 3.18
N VAL A 742 70.16 37.15 3.48
CA VAL A 742 69.04 38.10 3.29
C VAL A 742 68.67 38.23 1.81
N GLU A 743 69.64 38.43 0.92
CA GLU A 743 69.39 38.56 -0.52
C GLU A 743 68.75 37.27 -1.11
N LYS A 744 69.13 36.08 -0.60
CA LYS A 744 68.49 34.80 -0.95
C LYS A 744 67.03 34.70 -0.45
N VAL A 745 66.72 35.21 0.74
CA VAL A 745 65.36 35.23 1.29
C VAL A 745 64.45 36.21 0.53
N GLU A 746 64.95 37.39 0.16
CA GLU A 746 64.20 38.36 -0.64
C GLU A 746 63.87 37.81 -2.04
N SER A 747 64.83 37.14 -2.68
CA SER A 747 64.62 36.41 -3.93
C SER A 747 63.55 35.31 -3.82
N ALA A 748 63.58 34.50 -2.74
CA ALA A 748 62.56 33.50 -2.49
C ALA A 748 61.16 34.10 -2.29
N ASN A 749 61.07 35.23 -1.57
CA ASN A 749 59.82 35.92 -1.29
C ASN A 749 59.19 36.55 -2.55
N ALA A 750 60.01 37.14 -3.43
CA ALA A 750 59.55 37.65 -4.73
C ALA A 750 58.98 36.53 -5.63
N ASN A 751 59.59 35.33 -5.60
CA ASN A 751 59.09 34.16 -6.31
C ASN A 751 57.77 33.63 -5.72
N ALA A 752 57.61 33.65 -4.39
CA ALA A 752 56.36 33.28 -3.73
C ALA A 752 55.20 34.22 -4.10
N LEU A 753 55.43 35.54 -4.13
CA LEU A 753 54.44 36.53 -4.57
C LEU A 753 54.04 36.35 -6.04
N SER A 754 55.00 36.00 -6.91
CA SER A 754 54.75 35.64 -8.32
C SER A 754 53.86 34.39 -8.46
N ALA A 755 54.05 33.39 -7.59
CA ALA A 755 53.21 32.19 -7.54
C ALA A 755 51.80 32.49 -7.01
N GLU A 756 51.67 33.30 -5.96
CA GLU A 756 50.35 33.69 -5.41
C GLU A 756 49.52 34.46 -6.44
N SER A 757 50.14 35.39 -7.18
CA SER A 757 49.48 36.13 -8.26
C SER A 757 48.93 35.20 -9.36
N LYS A 758 49.69 34.16 -9.74
CA LYS A 758 49.25 33.14 -10.72
C LYS A 758 48.12 32.27 -10.16
N ALA A 759 48.17 31.90 -8.88
CA ALA A 759 47.10 31.15 -8.22
C ALA A 759 45.77 31.95 -8.20
N ARG A 760 45.82 33.27 -7.93
CA ARG A 760 44.64 34.14 -7.97
C ARG A 760 44.01 34.24 -9.37
N ILE A 761 44.81 34.25 -10.44
CA ILE A 761 44.30 34.26 -11.82
C ILE A 761 43.59 32.93 -12.13
N LEU A 762 44.19 31.79 -11.80
CA LEU A 762 43.58 30.47 -12.00
C LEU A 762 42.28 30.29 -11.20
N GLU A 763 42.20 30.81 -9.97
CA GLU A 763 40.97 30.78 -9.17
C GLU A 763 39.87 31.67 -9.78
N GLN A 764 40.23 32.81 -10.41
CA GLN A 764 39.27 33.64 -11.16
C GLN A 764 38.78 32.96 -12.44
N GLU A 765 39.66 32.29 -13.20
CA GLU A 765 39.28 31.50 -14.38
C GLU A 765 38.35 30.34 -14.00
N LYS A 766 38.65 29.64 -12.91
CA LYS A 766 37.79 28.60 -12.32
C LYS A 766 36.40 29.15 -11.96
N ILE A 767 36.31 30.26 -11.24
CA ILE A 767 35.02 30.88 -10.87
C ILE A 767 34.23 31.30 -12.13
N HIS A 768 34.90 31.83 -13.15
CA HIS A 768 34.26 32.18 -14.42
C HIS A 768 33.74 30.95 -15.18
N LEU A 769 34.50 29.85 -15.20
CA LEU A 769 34.08 28.57 -15.76
C LEU A 769 32.89 27.97 -14.99
N GLU A 770 32.94 27.92 -13.65
CA GLU A 770 31.84 27.45 -12.81
C GLU A 770 30.54 28.21 -13.07
N GLN A 771 30.60 29.54 -13.19
CA GLN A 771 29.43 30.37 -13.55
C GLN A 771 28.91 30.06 -14.95
N LYS A 772 29.81 29.91 -15.94
CA LYS A 772 29.48 29.57 -17.33
C LYS A 772 28.81 28.20 -17.45
N TYR A 773 29.27 27.20 -16.71
CA TYR A 773 28.67 25.86 -16.70
C TYR A 773 27.34 25.82 -15.92
N ARG A 774 27.16 26.64 -14.88
CA ARG A 774 25.87 26.78 -14.18
C ARG A 774 24.76 27.27 -15.13
N ALA A 775 25.07 28.23 -16.01
CA ALA A 775 24.13 28.70 -17.02
C ALA A 775 23.78 27.63 -18.08
N GLN A 776 24.69 26.68 -18.36
CA GLN A 776 24.41 25.53 -19.23
C GLN A 776 23.58 24.46 -18.50
N PHE A 777 23.83 24.21 -17.21
CA PHE A 777 23.11 23.22 -16.41
C PHE A 777 21.61 23.53 -16.33
N ASN A 778 21.24 24.76 -15.97
CA ASN A 778 19.84 25.20 -15.94
C ASN A 778 19.13 25.03 -17.29
N ARG A 779 19.88 25.20 -18.39
CA ARG A 779 19.36 25.06 -19.77
C ARG A 779 19.18 23.60 -20.18
N PHE A 780 20.01 22.70 -19.66
CA PHE A 780 19.83 21.25 -19.80
C PHE A 780 18.61 20.74 -19.03
N GLU A 781 18.38 21.20 -17.80
CA GLU A 781 17.14 20.89 -17.05
C GLU A 781 15.89 21.39 -17.78
N GLU A 782 15.93 22.60 -18.35
CA GLU A 782 14.81 23.15 -19.14
C GLU A 782 14.48 22.28 -20.37
N VAL A 783 15.49 21.83 -21.12
CA VAL A 783 15.31 20.89 -22.24
C VAL A 783 14.80 19.53 -21.73
N GLN A 784 15.30 19.03 -20.61
CA GLN A 784 14.88 17.74 -20.06
C GLN A 784 13.41 17.74 -19.60
N GLU A 785 12.93 18.81 -18.97
CA GLU A 785 11.50 18.94 -18.63
C GLU A 785 10.61 19.13 -19.87
N ARG A 786 11.09 19.83 -20.92
CA ARG A 786 10.39 19.91 -22.21
C ARG A 786 10.25 18.52 -22.85
N CYS A 787 11.28 17.67 -22.80
CA CYS A 787 11.18 16.27 -23.26
C CYS A 787 10.17 15.46 -22.43
N LYS A 788 10.20 15.56 -21.10
CA LYS A 788 9.22 14.89 -20.21
C LYS A 788 7.78 15.37 -20.45
N ALA A 789 7.59 16.63 -20.83
CA ALA A 789 6.29 17.17 -21.22
C ALA A 789 5.82 16.58 -22.56
N ALA A 790 6.68 16.59 -23.58
CA ALA A 790 6.40 15.99 -24.89
C ALA A 790 6.10 14.49 -24.80
N GLU A 791 6.85 13.71 -24.00
CA GLU A 791 6.53 12.30 -23.74
C GLU A 791 5.14 12.10 -23.11
N LYS A 792 4.75 12.95 -22.16
CA LYS A 792 3.43 12.91 -21.50
C LYS A 792 2.29 13.37 -22.40
N GLU A 793 2.58 14.09 -23.47
CA GLU A 793 1.60 14.50 -24.48
C GLU A 793 1.49 13.42 -25.58
N ALA A 794 2.62 12.88 -26.03
CA ALA A 794 2.67 11.73 -26.94
C ALA A 794 2.00 10.47 -26.35
N LYS A 795 2.17 10.19 -25.05
CA LYS A 795 1.48 9.07 -24.37
C LYS A 795 -0.04 9.23 -24.34
N ARG A 796 -0.53 10.44 -24.06
CA ARG A 796 -1.98 10.73 -24.13
C ARG A 796 -2.51 10.72 -25.57
N ALA A 797 -1.67 11.03 -26.56
CA ALA A 797 -2.01 10.83 -27.96
C ALA A 797 -2.04 9.35 -28.37
N THR A 798 -1.13 8.48 -27.87
CA THR A 798 -1.23 7.03 -28.09
C THR A 798 -2.51 6.46 -27.46
N GLU A 799 -2.81 6.81 -26.20
CA GLU A 799 -3.98 6.33 -25.47
C GLU A 799 -5.29 6.65 -26.22
N LEU A 800 -5.45 7.91 -26.67
CA LEU A 800 -6.61 8.33 -27.49
C LEU A 800 -6.67 7.66 -28.87
N ALA A 801 -5.53 7.33 -29.48
CA ALA A 801 -5.49 6.61 -30.75
C ALA A 801 -5.76 5.10 -30.59
N ASP A 802 -5.32 4.50 -29.47
CA ASP A 802 -5.62 3.12 -29.11
C ASP A 802 -7.11 2.93 -28.79
N GLU A 803 -7.71 3.85 -28.05
CA GLU A 803 -9.14 3.84 -27.73
C GLU A 803 -10.01 4.01 -28.99
N ALA A 804 -9.67 4.97 -29.87
CA ALA A 804 -10.34 5.13 -31.16
C ALA A 804 -10.18 3.91 -32.09
N ARG A 805 -9.02 3.22 -32.06
CA ARG A 805 -8.81 1.97 -32.81
C ARG A 805 -9.57 0.78 -32.21
N ALA A 806 -9.75 0.73 -30.89
CA ALA A 806 -10.60 -0.27 -30.23
C ALA A 806 -12.08 -0.07 -30.59
N GLU A 807 -12.59 1.17 -30.53
CA GLU A 807 -13.97 1.52 -30.89
C GLU A 807 -14.28 1.17 -32.36
N ALA A 808 -13.36 1.50 -33.27
CA ALA A 808 -13.44 1.12 -34.68
C ALA A 808 -13.40 -0.41 -34.90
N ALA A 809 -12.67 -1.16 -34.06
CA ALA A 809 -12.61 -2.62 -34.13
C ALA A 809 -13.91 -3.29 -33.64
N SER A 810 -14.57 -2.77 -32.60
CA SER A 810 -15.90 -3.22 -32.18
C SER A 810 -16.94 -3.00 -33.28
N ALA A 811 -17.05 -1.78 -33.83
CA ALA A 811 -18.00 -1.49 -34.91
C ALA A 811 -17.78 -2.38 -36.16
N GLN A 812 -16.51 -2.69 -36.48
CA GLN A 812 -16.15 -3.61 -37.56
C GLN A 812 -16.54 -5.06 -37.29
N LYS A 813 -16.50 -5.50 -36.02
CA LYS A 813 -16.97 -6.82 -35.59
C LYS A 813 -18.49 -6.92 -35.65
N ASP A 814 -19.21 -5.93 -35.12
CA ASP A 814 -20.68 -5.95 -35.06
C ASP A 814 -21.30 -5.96 -36.48
N LYS A 815 -20.66 -5.26 -37.44
CA LYS A 815 -20.98 -5.42 -38.87
C LYS A 815 -20.82 -6.86 -39.39
N SER A 816 -19.78 -7.58 -38.96
CA SER A 816 -19.55 -8.97 -39.40
C SER A 816 -20.54 -9.96 -38.76
N ASP A 817 -20.96 -9.73 -37.51
CA ASP A 817 -21.99 -10.52 -36.83
C ASP A 817 -23.37 -10.29 -37.48
N LEU A 818 -23.71 -9.04 -37.86
CA LEU A 818 -24.92 -8.71 -38.64
C LEU A 818 -24.94 -9.43 -40.01
N GLN A 819 -23.83 -9.39 -40.76
CA GLN A 819 -23.73 -10.05 -42.06
C GLN A 819 -23.87 -11.58 -41.95
N ARG A 820 -23.36 -12.22 -40.89
CA ARG A 820 -23.59 -13.65 -40.63
C ARG A 820 -25.08 -13.96 -40.44
N VAL A 821 -25.77 -13.17 -39.61
CA VAL A 821 -27.21 -13.39 -39.34
C VAL A 821 -28.06 -13.22 -40.61
N ALA A 822 -27.74 -12.26 -41.48
CA ALA A 822 -28.40 -12.12 -42.78
C ALA A 822 -28.19 -13.35 -43.68
N MET A 823 -26.97 -13.88 -43.74
CA MET A 823 -26.63 -15.07 -44.52
C MET A 823 -27.33 -16.34 -44.01
N GLU A 824 -27.45 -16.51 -42.68
CA GLU A 824 -28.21 -17.60 -42.06
C GLU A 824 -29.72 -17.55 -42.41
N ARG A 825 -30.30 -16.34 -42.55
CA ARG A 825 -31.70 -16.15 -42.97
C ARG A 825 -31.92 -16.44 -44.45
N LEU A 826 -31.00 -16.01 -45.33
CA LEU A 826 -31.01 -16.41 -46.74
C LEU A 826 -30.98 -17.94 -46.89
N ALA A 827 -30.09 -18.61 -46.15
CA ALA A 827 -30.01 -20.07 -46.14
C ALA A 827 -31.26 -20.77 -45.56
N GLN A 828 -32.12 -20.08 -44.80
CA GLN A 828 -33.44 -20.61 -44.38
C GLN A 828 -34.47 -20.48 -45.50
N ILE A 829 -34.48 -19.36 -46.24
CA ILE A 829 -35.39 -19.11 -47.37
C ILE A 829 -35.12 -20.11 -48.50
N GLU A 830 -33.86 -20.33 -48.90
CA GLU A 830 -33.53 -21.35 -49.91
C GLU A 830 -34.00 -22.76 -49.53
N ARG A 831 -33.97 -23.10 -48.23
CA ARG A 831 -34.45 -24.40 -47.74
C ARG A 831 -35.97 -24.54 -47.87
N ALA A 832 -36.71 -23.45 -47.67
CA ALA A 832 -38.16 -23.42 -47.91
C ALA A 832 -38.50 -23.49 -49.41
N GLU A 833 -37.77 -22.76 -50.27
CA GLU A 833 -37.98 -22.79 -51.72
C GLU A 833 -37.66 -24.17 -52.32
N ARG A 834 -36.55 -24.81 -51.92
CA ARG A 834 -36.24 -26.22 -52.28
C ARG A 834 -37.29 -27.22 -51.80
N HIS A 835 -37.93 -26.96 -50.65
CA HIS A 835 -39.00 -27.81 -50.14
C HIS A 835 -40.29 -27.67 -50.98
N ALA A 836 -40.66 -26.43 -51.34
CA ALA A 836 -41.78 -26.16 -52.25
C ALA A 836 -41.58 -26.82 -53.62
N GLU A 837 -40.38 -26.68 -54.21
CA GLU A 837 -39.97 -27.36 -55.44
C GLU A 837 -40.10 -28.91 -55.37
N THR A 838 -39.85 -29.49 -54.20
CA THR A 838 -39.94 -30.94 -53.98
C THR A 838 -41.39 -31.40 -53.96
N LEU A 839 -42.27 -30.65 -53.28
CA LEU A 839 -43.72 -30.88 -53.28
C LEU A 839 -44.33 -30.70 -54.68
N GLU A 840 -43.79 -29.76 -55.47
CA GLU A 840 -44.21 -29.51 -56.85
C GLU A 840 -43.90 -30.70 -57.79
N ARG A 841 -42.70 -31.28 -57.68
CA ARG A 841 -42.34 -32.51 -58.41
C ARG A 841 -43.22 -33.69 -58.00
N GLN A 842 -43.42 -33.91 -56.70
CA GLN A 842 -44.30 -34.96 -56.17
C GLN A 842 -45.74 -34.83 -56.66
N LYS A 843 -46.28 -33.61 -56.78
CA LYS A 843 -47.61 -33.36 -57.37
C LYS A 843 -47.68 -33.75 -58.85
N ALA A 844 -46.62 -33.53 -59.62
CA ALA A 844 -46.56 -33.93 -61.03
C ALA A 844 -46.45 -35.46 -61.19
N ASP A 845 -45.65 -36.12 -60.37
CA ASP A 845 -45.50 -37.59 -60.40
C ASP A 845 -46.82 -38.30 -60.06
N LEU A 846 -47.53 -37.85 -59.02
CA LEU A 846 -48.85 -38.38 -58.65
C LEU A 846 -49.91 -38.19 -59.75
N ALA A 847 -49.84 -37.10 -60.52
CA ALA A 847 -50.71 -36.89 -61.68
C ALA A 847 -50.42 -37.90 -62.82
N ASN A 848 -49.14 -38.23 -63.05
CA ASN A 848 -48.73 -39.23 -64.03
C ASN A 848 -49.13 -40.66 -63.62
N GLU A 849 -49.14 -40.99 -62.32
CA GLU A 849 -49.61 -42.31 -61.84
C GLU A 849 -51.13 -42.46 -61.92
N MET A 850 -51.87 -41.40 -61.57
CA MET A 850 -53.32 -41.29 -61.72
C MET A 850 -53.82 -41.70 -63.12
N GLU A 851 -53.16 -41.22 -64.16
CA GLU A 851 -53.56 -41.51 -65.55
C GLU A 851 -53.28 -42.97 -65.96
N ARG A 852 -52.20 -43.58 -65.43
CA ARG A 852 -51.93 -45.02 -65.61
C ARG A 852 -53.00 -45.89 -64.96
N TYR A 853 -53.42 -45.56 -63.73
CA TYR A 853 -54.46 -46.34 -63.04
C TYR A 853 -55.83 -46.27 -63.74
N ARG A 854 -56.21 -45.10 -64.26
CA ARG A 854 -57.41 -44.94 -65.12
C ARG A 854 -57.33 -45.64 -66.47
N ALA A 855 -56.15 -46.09 -66.91
CA ALA A 855 -56.01 -47.00 -68.06
C ALA A 855 -56.23 -48.46 -67.66
N ALA A 856 -55.64 -48.90 -66.54
CA ALA A 856 -55.77 -50.26 -66.02
C ALA A 856 -57.21 -50.61 -65.60
N GLU A 857 -57.98 -49.66 -65.08
CA GLU A 857 -59.39 -49.86 -64.70
C GLU A 857 -60.27 -50.29 -65.88
N ARG A 858 -60.05 -49.72 -67.07
CA ARG A 858 -60.81 -50.03 -68.29
C ARG A 858 -60.51 -51.44 -68.83
N ASP A 859 -59.26 -51.88 -68.74
CA ASP A 859 -58.84 -53.23 -69.12
C ASP A 859 -59.37 -54.31 -68.14
N ALA A 860 -59.52 -53.96 -66.86
CA ALA A 860 -60.09 -54.87 -65.86
C ALA A 860 -61.60 -55.13 -66.09
N LEU A 861 -62.38 -54.09 -66.41
CA LEU A 861 -63.82 -54.22 -66.65
C LEU A 861 -64.15 -55.18 -67.81
N PHE A 862 -63.46 -55.05 -68.94
CA PHE A 862 -63.64 -55.92 -70.12
C PHE A 862 -63.38 -57.40 -69.84
N LYS A 863 -62.57 -57.73 -68.82
CA LYS A 863 -62.24 -59.11 -68.44
C LYS A 863 -63.26 -59.77 -67.51
N VAL A 864 -64.13 -58.99 -66.85
CA VAL A 864 -65.21 -59.52 -65.99
C VAL A 864 -66.39 -59.98 -66.84
N GLU A 865 -66.79 -59.18 -67.83
CA GLU A 865 -67.84 -59.52 -68.81
C GLU A 865 -67.58 -60.88 -69.49
N MET A 866 -66.32 -61.10 -69.91
CA MET A 866 -65.79 -62.36 -70.47
C MET A 866 -65.87 -63.58 -69.53
N LEU A 867 -66.01 -63.40 -68.22
CA LEU A 867 -66.12 -64.49 -67.23
C LEU A 867 -67.58 -64.80 -66.89
N GLU A 868 -68.46 -63.79 -66.84
CA GLU A 868 -69.89 -63.97 -66.58
C GLU A 868 -70.60 -64.77 -67.69
N GLU A 869 -70.15 -64.62 -68.94
CA GLU A 869 -70.63 -65.43 -70.08
C GLU A 869 -70.40 -66.93 -69.84
N ARG A 870 -69.20 -67.31 -69.34
CA ARG A 870 -68.81 -68.70 -69.06
C ARG A 870 -69.49 -69.30 -67.83
N VAL A 871 -69.98 -68.48 -66.90
CA VAL A 871 -70.78 -68.97 -65.76
C VAL A 871 -72.19 -69.35 -66.23
N ARG A 872 -72.81 -68.53 -67.09
CA ARG A 872 -74.14 -68.80 -67.67
C ARG A 872 -74.20 -70.06 -68.53
N GLU A 873 -73.08 -70.49 -69.14
CA GLU A 873 -72.99 -71.80 -69.80
C GLU A 873 -73.02 -72.97 -68.80
N ARG A 874 -72.30 -72.84 -67.67
CA ARG A 874 -72.18 -73.89 -66.65
C ARG A 874 -73.47 -74.12 -65.85
N GLU A 875 -74.26 -73.08 -65.64
CA GLU A 875 -75.56 -73.19 -64.97
C GLU A 875 -76.55 -74.03 -65.80
N LYS A 876 -76.52 -73.91 -67.13
CA LYS A 876 -77.33 -74.75 -68.04
C LYS A 876 -76.97 -76.23 -68.02
N GLU A 877 -75.70 -76.59 -67.80
CA GLU A 877 -75.31 -78.01 -67.64
C GLU A 877 -75.94 -78.62 -66.37
N ILE A 878 -76.02 -77.85 -65.28
CA ILE A 878 -76.50 -78.32 -63.97
C ILE A 878 -78.01 -78.60 -63.97
N ASP A 879 -78.83 -77.73 -64.58
CA ASP A 879 -80.29 -77.95 -64.67
C ASP A 879 -80.66 -79.24 -65.43
N SER A 880 -79.86 -79.62 -66.43
CA SER A 880 -80.08 -80.85 -67.20
C SER A 880 -79.96 -82.13 -66.34
N LEU A 881 -79.03 -82.12 -65.37
CA LEU A 881 -78.78 -83.25 -64.48
C LEU A 881 -79.90 -83.40 -63.42
N LEU A 882 -80.50 -82.28 -62.99
CA LEU A 882 -81.59 -82.27 -62.01
C LEU A 882 -82.89 -82.88 -62.57
N GLN A 883 -83.21 -82.67 -63.85
CA GLN A 883 -84.38 -83.30 -64.47
C GLN A 883 -84.24 -84.82 -64.58
N SER A 884 -83.04 -85.32 -64.90
CA SER A 884 -82.74 -86.75 -64.99
C SER A 884 -82.99 -87.48 -63.66
N ASN A 885 -82.51 -86.95 -62.54
CA ASN A 885 -82.62 -87.60 -61.23
C ASN A 885 -84.07 -87.76 -60.74
N ASN A 886 -84.94 -86.78 -61.03
CA ASN A 886 -86.35 -86.81 -60.60
C ASN A 886 -87.18 -87.90 -61.30
N SER A 887 -86.78 -88.35 -62.50
CA SER A 887 -87.46 -89.44 -63.19
C SER A 887 -87.30 -90.79 -62.48
N GLN A 888 -86.09 -91.08 -61.97
CA GLN A 888 -85.77 -92.36 -61.33
C GLN A 888 -86.51 -92.54 -59.99
N ARG A 889 -86.75 -91.45 -59.25
CA ARG A 889 -87.48 -91.47 -57.96
C ARG A 889 -88.96 -91.82 -58.11
N LYS A 890 -89.56 -91.59 -59.28
CA LYS A 890 -90.99 -91.84 -59.50
C LYS A 890 -91.31 -93.34 -59.59
N ASN A 891 -90.43 -94.11 -60.22
CA ASN A 891 -90.63 -95.55 -60.43
C ASN A 891 -90.45 -96.37 -59.13
N THR A 892 -89.71 -95.86 -58.14
CA THR A 892 -89.45 -96.58 -56.88
C THR A 892 -90.66 -96.59 -55.94
N VAL A 893 -91.53 -95.58 -56.01
CA VAL A 893 -92.73 -95.46 -55.15
C VAL A 893 -93.80 -96.47 -55.58
N GLN A 894 -94.03 -96.62 -56.89
CA GLN A 894 -95.10 -97.44 -57.46
C GLN A 894 -94.93 -98.96 -57.20
N VAL A 895 -93.72 -99.39 -56.83
CA VAL A 895 -93.42 -100.79 -56.45
C VAL A 895 -93.75 -101.07 -54.96
N LEU A 896 -93.83 -100.04 -54.11
CA LEU A 896 -94.14 -100.19 -52.69
C LEU A 896 -95.65 -100.23 -52.42
N GLU A 897 -96.46 -99.52 -53.22
CA GLU A 897 -97.92 -99.52 -53.10
C GLU A 897 -98.51 -100.90 -53.43
N THR A 898 -98.01 -101.57 -54.46
CA THR A 898 -98.50 -102.88 -54.92
C THR A 898 -98.21 -104.04 -53.97
N LEU A 899 -97.23 -103.90 -53.06
CA LEU A 899 -96.96 -104.87 -51.99
C LEU A 899 -97.86 -104.68 -50.76
N LEU A 900 -98.50 -103.53 -50.58
CA LEU A 900 -99.37 -103.24 -49.44
C LEU A 900 -100.80 -103.78 -49.63
N GLU A 901 -101.24 -103.90 -50.88
CA GLU A 901 -102.60 -104.36 -51.22
C GLU A 901 -102.77 -105.88 -51.08
N SER A 902 -101.71 -106.67 -51.29
CA SER A 902 -101.76 -108.14 -51.29
C SER A 902 -101.86 -108.74 -49.88
N GLU A 903 -101.15 -108.17 -48.90
CA GLU A 903 -101.27 -108.49 -47.46
C GLU A 903 -102.74 -108.40 -46.98
N ARG A 904 -103.44 -107.34 -47.39
CA ARG A 904 -104.83 -107.08 -46.99
C ARG A 904 -105.82 -108.12 -47.52
N ALA A 905 -105.57 -108.67 -48.71
CA ALA A 905 -106.41 -109.69 -49.31
C ALA A 905 -106.32 -111.03 -48.55
N ALA A 906 -105.11 -111.44 -48.16
CA ALA A 906 -104.88 -112.69 -47.44
C ALA A 906 -105.59 -112.73 -46.07
N HIS A 907 -105.66 -111.58 -45.39
CA HIS A 907 -106.28 -111.47 -44.06
C HIS A 907 -107.82 -111.61 -44.08
N ALA A 908 -108.48 -111.22 -45.19
CA ALA A 908 -109.93 -111.29 -45.32
C ALA A 908 -110.44 -112.72 -45.55
N GLU A 909 -109.74 -113.52 -46.36
CA GLU A 909 -110.20 -114.88 -46.70
C GLU A 909 -110.17 -115.84 -45.50
N ALA A 910 -109.23 -115.63 -44.57
CA ALA A 910 -109.16 -116.38 -43.31
C ALA A 910 -110.41 -116.17 -42.43
N ASN A 911 -110.98 -114.96 -42.44
CA ASN A 911 -112.12 -114.60 -41.59
C ASN A 911 -113.43 -115.26 -42.10
N ASN A 912 -113.65 -115.25 -43.42
CA ASN A 912 -114.85 -115.86 -44.04
C ASN A 912 -114.98 -117.36 -43.75
N ARG A 913 -113.87 -118.07 -43.53
CA ARG A 913 -113.87 -119.51 -43.18
C ARG A 913 -114.30 -119.79 -41.73
N ALA A 914 -114.24 -118.80 -40.84
CA ALA A 914 -114.69 -118.93 -39.46
C ALA A 914 -116.22 -118.80 -39.33
N GLU A 915 -116.85 -117.88 -40.05
CA GLU A 915 -118.29 -117.61 -39.92
C GLU A 915 -119.16 -118.75 -40.48
N ALA A 916 -118.77 -119.36 -41.60
CA ALA A 916 -119.56 -120.42 -42.24
C ALA A 916 -119.74 -121.69 -41.36
N LEU A 917 -118.73 -122.01 -40.53
CA LEU A 917 -118.81 -123.12 -39.55
C LEU A 917 -119.80 -122.83 -38.42
N SER A 918 -120.11 -121.57 -38.13
CA SER A 918 -121.16 -121.20 -37.18
C SER A 918 -122.56 -121.48 -37.72
N VAL A 919 -122.78 -121.42 -39.03
CA VAL A 919 -124.10 -121.60 -39.66
C VAL A 919 -124.54 -123.07 -39.65
N GLN A 920 -123.62 -124.03 -39.82
CA GLN A 920 -123.95 -125.47 -39.76
C GLN A 920 -124.42 -125.95 -38.38
N LEU A 921 -124.07 -125.23 -37.31
CA LEU A 921 -124.51 -125.52 -35.95
C LEU A 921 -125.88 -124.91 -35.61
N GLN A 922 -126.37 -123.95 -36.40
CA GLN A 922 -127.62 -123.25 -36.09
C GLN A 922 -128.85 -124.03 -36.62
N VAL A 923 -129.38 -124.89 -35.74
CA VAL A 923 -130.72 -125.51 -35.84
C VAL A 923 -130.82 -126.70 -36.82
N THR A 924 -129.84 -127.58 -36.74
CA THR A 924 -130.07 -129.05 -36.83
C THR A 924 -130.86 -129.59 -35.61
N GLN A 925 -131.69 -128.74 -35.01
CA GLN A 925 -132.31 -128.80 -33.68
C GLN A 925 -133.80 -128.39 -33.73
N GLY A 926 -134.38 -128.34 -34.93
CA GLY A 926 -135.79 -128.02 -35.18
C GLY A 926 -136.21 -128.50 -36.59
N LYS A 927 -136.23 -129.79 -36.95
CA LYS A 927 -136.28 -131.03 -36.14
C LYS A 927 -137.17 -130.92 -34.89
N LEU A 928 -138.49 -130.87 -35.08
CA LEU A 928 -139.46 -131.53 -34.19
C LEU A 928 -140.87 -131.49 -34.78
N ASP A 929 -141.22 -130.41 -35.50
CA ASP A 929 -142.48 -130.26 -36.25
C ASP A 929 -142.56 -131.15 -37.52
N GLU A 930 -141.62 -132.09 -37.62
CA GLU A 930 -141.61 -133.28 -38.47
C GLU A 930 -142.79 -134.24 -38.16
N LEU A 931 -143.48 -134.02 -37.04
CA LEU A 931 -144.48 -134.91 -36.42
C LEU A 931 -145.94 -134.46 -36.58
N SER A 932 -146.29 -133.81 -37.70
CA SER A 932 -147.68 -133.69 -38.17
C SER A 932 -147.73 -133.28 -39.67
N GLN A 933 -147.62 -134.16 -40.66
CA GLN A 933 -147.60 -135.64 -40.68
C GLN A 933 -148.63 -136.37 -39.81
N GLU A 934 -149.93 -136.03 -39.94
CA GLU A 934 -150.96 -137.00 -39.54
C GLU A 934 -152.29 -136.84 -40.28
N LEU A 935 -152.78 -135.61 -40.49
CA LEU A 935 -154.11 -135.40 -41.08
C LEU A 935 -154.12 -135.16 -42.60
N THR A 936 -154.45 -136.24 -43.32
CA THR A 936 -155.41 -136.24 -44.44
C THR A 936 -155.09 -135.26 -45.59
N ALA A 937 -154.41 -135.63 -46.68
CA ALA A 937 -154.43 -136.91 -47.39
C ALA A 937 -155.84 -137.39 -47.84
N LEU A 938 -156.77 -136.48 -48.20
CA LEU A 938 -157.96 -136.82 -49.00
C LEU A 938 -158.42 -135.69 -49.96
N LYS A 939 -158.22 -135.94 -51.26
CA LYS A 939 -159.10 -135.60 -52.41
C LYS A 939 -159.37 -134.12 -52.78
N PHE A 940 -159.61 -133.98 -54.08
CA PHE A 940 -160.15 -132.83 -54.83
C PHE A 940 -159.30 -131.55 -54.91
N GLY A 941 -159.13 -130.95 -56.10
CA GLY A 941 -159.50 -131.48 -57.41
C GLY A 941 -159.49 -130.47 -58.55
N GLU A 942 -159.10 -130.96 -59.74
CA GLU A 942 -159.25 -130.34 -61.07
C GLU A 942 -158.54 -129.02 -61.39
N LYS A 943 -158.10 -128.95 -62.67
CA LYS A 943 -157.99 -127.78 -63.55
C LYS A 943 -157.07 -126.62 -63.18
N SER A 944 -156.54 -125.84 -64.15
CA SER A 944 -156.01 -126.12 -65.50
C SER A 944 -155.59 -124.77 -66.10
N THR A 945 -154.64 -124.80 -67.05
CA THR A 945 -154.36 -123.75 -68.06
C THR A 945 -153.97 -122.33 -67.61
N LEU A 946 -152.85 -121.89 -68.18
CA LEU A 946 -152.50 -120.51 -68.57
C LEU A 946 -152.33 -119.41 -67.51
N ASP A 947 -151.06 -119.03 -67.36
CA ASP A 947 -150.60 -117.63 -67.42
C ASP A 947 -151.12 -116.68 -66.31
N SER A 948 -150.76 -115.40 -66.44
CA SER A 948 -151.10 -114.29 -65.56
C SER A 948 -150.52 -114.38 -64.14
N ARG A 949 -149.39 -113.69 -63.99
CA ARG A 949 -149.28 -112.50 -63.13
C ARG A 949 -150.14 -112.45 -61.86
N LEU A 950 -149.47 -112.09 -60.76
CA LEU A 950 -150.05 -111.40 -59.59
C LEU A 950 -150.98 -112.33 -58.75
N ARG A 951 -151.49 -111.96 -57.57
CA ARG A 951 -151.46 -110.64 -56.92
C ARG A 951 -151.30 -110.74 -55.40
N THR A 952 -150.89 -109.59 -54.85
CA THR A 952 -150.94 -109.18 -53.45
C THR A 952 -152.19 -109.62 -52.66
N ALA A 953 -151.96 -109.92 -51.38
CA ALA A 953 -152.73 -109.36 -50.26
C ALA A 953 -151.69 -109.05 -49.16
N SER A 954 -151.49 -107.81 -48.71
CA SER A 954 -152.24 -107.12 -47.65
C SER A 954 -152.48 -108.02 -46.43
N HIS A 955 -152.02 -107.67 -45.22
CA HIS A 955 -152.10 -106.35 -44.58
C HIS A 955 -150.81 -106.01 -43.80
N ALA A 956 -150.35 -104.74 -43.73
CA ALA A 956 -150.65 -103.72 -42.71
C ALA A 956 -150.07 -104.06 -41.30
N LYS A 957 -149.68 -103.09 -40.44
CA LYS A 957 -150.12 -101.68 -40.35
C LYS A 957 -149.21 -100.86 -39.41
N ARG A 958 -148.88 -99.59 -39.78
CA ARG A 958 -148.36 -98.48 -38.91
C ARG A 958 -146.97 -98.69 -38.27
N GLY A 959 -146.28 -97.64 -37.81
CA GLY A 959 -146.57 -96.18 -37.84
C GLY A 959 -145.28 -95.36 -37.63
N ARG A 960 -145.14 -94.11 -38.11
CA ARG A 960 -146.00 -92.90 -37.98
C ARG A 960 -146.06 -92.31 -36.56
N THR A 961 -145.98 -90.99 -36.35
CA THR A 961 -146.06 -89.82 -37.29
C THR A 961 -145.00 -88.73 -37.01
N ASP A 962 -144.44 -88.02 -37.99
CA ASP A 962 -144.06 -88.44 -39.36
C ASP A 962 -142.71 -87.78 -39.81
N ASP A 963 -142.42 -86.46 -39.88
CA ASP A 963 -143.16 -85.24 -40.28
C ASP A 963 -142.16 -84.08 -40.65
N TYR A 964 -142.34 -83.41 -41.80
CA TYR A 964 -141.88 -82.06 -42.28
C TYR A 964 -140.39 -81.59 -42.25
N GLU A 965 -139.77 -80.93 -43.25
CA GLU A 965 -140.11 -80.50 -44.65
C GLU A 965 -138.78 -80.15 -45.40
N MET A 966 -138.38 -80.80 -46.51
CA MET A 966 -138.55 -80.49 -47.96
C MET A 966 -137.68 -79.34 -48.59
N GLY A 967 -137.21 -79.54 -49.85
CA GLY A 967 -136.44 -78.58 -50.69
C GLY A 967 -134.94 -78.92 -50.79
N VAL A 968 -134.25 -79.06 -51.94
CA VAL A 968 -134.50 -78.89 -53.39
C VAL A 968 -134.53 -77.45 -53.95
N ASP A 969 -133.34 -76.93 -54.31
CA ASP A 969 -132.97 -76.25 -55.58
C ASP A 969 -131.45 -75.90 -55.50
N SER A 970 -130.63 -75.59 -56.52
CA SER A 970 -130.75 -75.15 -57.92
C SER A 970 -130.83 -73.62 -58.18
N VAL A 971 -129.72 -73.07 -58.71
CA VAL A 971 -129.57 -71.83 -59.52
C VAL A 971 -129.91 -70.46 -58.87
N HIS A 972 -128.97 -69.49 -59.02
CA HIS A 972 -129.12 -68.03 -58.72
C HIS A 972 -129.32 -67.67 -57.22
N ASP A 973 -129.25 -66.41 -56.74
CA ASP A 973 -128.46 -65.20 -57.10
C ASP A 973 -128.58 -64.15 -55.93
N THR A 974 -127.92 -62.98 -56.02
CA THR A 974 -128.09 -61.65 -55.34
C THR A 974 -128.93 -61.48 -54.05
N GLY A 975 -128.63 -60.53 -53.14
CA GLY A 975 -127.67 -59.41 -53.11
C GLY A 975 -127.41 -58.95 -51.65
N ILE A 976 -127.03 -57.71 -51.30
CA ILE A 976 -127.27 -56.39 -51.92
C ILE A 976 -126.17 -55.40 -51.43
N ASN A 977 -125.56 -54.63 -52.35
CA ASN A 977 -124.95 -53.28 -52.23
C ASN A 977 -123.84 -53.00 -51.14
N ASP A 978 -122.98 -51.96 -51.26
CA ASP A 978 -122.89 -50.91 -52.31
C ASP A 978 -121.46 -50.45 -52.65
N LYS A 979 -121.39 -49.67 -53.75
CA LYS A 979 -120.39 -48.66 -54.24
C LYS A 979 -119.27 -48.24 -53.23
N VAL A 980 -118.07 -47.80 -53.67
CA VAL A 980 -117.81 -46.52 -54.37
C VAL A 980 -116.45 -46.48 -55.12
N THR A 981 -116.40 -45.61 -56.13
CA THR A 981 -115.34 -45.38 -57.11
C THR A 981 -114.29 -44.29 -56.74
N ARG A 982 -113.20 -44.21 -57.54
CA ARG A 982 -112.42 -43.00 -57.92
C ARG A 982 -111.46 -42.29 -56.92
N ALA A 983 -110.16 -42.57 -57.15
CA ALA A 983 -109.15 -41.65 -57.76
C ALA A 983 -108.38 -40.54 -56.98
N ASN A 984 -107.11 -40.40 -57.40
CA ASN A 984 -106.27 -39.18 -57.56
C ASN A 984 -105.36 -38.60 -56.45
N LYS A 985 -104.06 -38.53 -56.80
CA LYS A 985 -103.07 -37.41 -56.67
C LYS A 985 -102.28 -37.12 -55.36
N ARG A 986 -100.94 -37.26 -55.53
CA ARG A 986 -99.84 -36.29 -55.23
C ARG A 986 -99.26 -36.09 -53.79
N SER A 987 -98.03 -36.63 -53.64
CA SER A 987 -96.75 -35.89 -53.40
C SER A 987 -96.28 -35.42 -52.01
N LYS A 988 -94.93 -35.40 -51.89
CA LYS A 988 -94.01 -34.54 -51.09
C LYS A 988 -93.51 -34.92 -49.67
N SER A 989 -92.24 -35.39 -49.66
CA SER A 989 -91.05 -34.76 -49.01
C SER A 989 -90.70 -34.92 -47.51
N THR A 990 -89.38 -34.83 -47.24
CA THR A 990 -88.65 -34.72 -45.94
C THR A 990 -88.53 -36.01 -45.09
N SER A 991 -87.48 -36.25 -44.28
CA SER A 991 -86.29 -35.44 -43.91
C SER A 991 -84.97 -36.26 -43.76
N SER A 992 -83.85 -35.56 -43.54
CA SER A 992 -82.48 -36.01 -43.21
C SER A 992 -82.30 -36.19 -41.66
N PRO A 993 -81.09 -36.33 -41.02
CA PRO A 993 -79.69 -36.24 -41.50
C PRO A 993 -78.57 -37.17 -40.90
N MET A 994 -77.41 -37.21 -41.59
CA MET A 994 -75.96 -37.20 -41.17
C MET A 994 -75.45 -37.88 -39.86
N LYS A 995 -74.17 -38.31 -39.69
CA LYS A 995 -72.83 -37.90 -40.23
C LYS A 995 -71.86 -39.12 -40.13
N PHE A 996 -71.17 -39.55 -41.20
CA PHE A 996 -69.76 -39.23 -41.61
C PHE A 996 -68.60 -39.70 -40.70
N ALA A 997 -67.48 -40.11 -41.32
CA ALA A 997 -66.37 -40.88 -40.73
C ALA A 997 -64.95 -40.46 -41.25
N ALA A 998 -63.90 -41.19 -40.82
CA ALA A 998 -62.48 -41.11 -41.26
C ALA A 998 -62.24 -41.89 -42.61
N PRO A 999 -61.02 -42.27 -43.12
CA PRO A 999 -59.73 -42.57 -42.46
C PRO A 999 -58.43 -42.25 -43.29
N GLU A 1000 -57.38 -43.09 -43.17
CA GLU A 1000 -55.99 -42.97 -43.69
C GLU A 1000 -55.64 -43.87 -44.93
N ASP A 1001 -54.34 -43.86 -45.28
CA ASP A 1001 -53.50 -44.47 -46.35
C ASP A 1001 -53.59 -46.02 -46.64
N GLY A 1002 -52.84 -46.64 -47.59
CA GLY A 1002 -51.68 -46.19 -48.39
C GLY A 1002 -50.93 -47.24 -49.25
N GLY A 1003 -49.62 -47.02 -49.51
CA GLY A 1003 -48.67 -47.93 -50.19
C GLY A 1003 -48.16 -47.46 -51.57
N SER A 1004 -47.18 -48.10 -52.25
CA SER A 1004 -46.32 -49.32 -52.04
C SER A 1004 -45.31 -49.40 -53.24
N VAL A 1005 -44.28 -50.27 -53.45
CA VAL A 1005 -43.84 -51.62 -52.98
C VAL A 1005 -42.29 -51.79 -53.24
N PHE A 1006 -41.70 -53.00 -53.00
CA PHE A 1006 -40.39 -53.51 -53.53
C PHE A 1006 -39.08 -52.84 -53.01
N ARG A 1007 -37.84 -53.38 -53.13
CA ARG A 1007 -37.21 -54.72 -53.42
C ARG A 1007 -35.70 -54.61 -52.98
N GLY A 1008 -34.91 -55.64 -52.63
CA GLY A 1008 -35.14 -57.08 -52.41
C GLY A 1008 -34.00 -57.99 -52.95
N ASP A 1009 -33.79 -59.16 -52.29
CA ASP A 1009 -32.84 -60.29 -52.48
C ASP A 1009 -31.53 -60.38 -51.65
N GLU A 1010 -31.24 -61.62 -51.21
CA GLU A 1010 -30.02 -62.28 -50.66
C GLU A 1010 -29.46 -62.03 -49.21
N GLN A 1011 -29.77 -63.01 -48.33
CA GLN A 1011 -28.88 -63.82 -47.44
C GLN A 1011 -28.11 -63.31 -46.18
N THR A 1012 -27.91 -64.28 -45.26
CA THR A 1012 -26.91 -64.44 -44.17
C THR A 1012 -26.98 -63.66 -42.83
N ASN A 1013 -27.56 -64.33 -41.82
CA ASN A 1013 -27.03 -64.64 -40.47
C ASN A 1013 -26.17 -63.65 -39.62
N SER A 1014 -26.74 -63.34 -38.45
CA SER A 1014 -26.20 -63.54 -37.07
C SER A 1014 -25.11 -62.63 -36.46
N GLN A 1015 -25.44 -62.15 -35.24
CA GLN A 1015 -24.54 -61.79 -34.11
C GLN A 1015 -23.60 -60.55 -34.29
N GLN A 1016 -23.03 -59.94 -33.24
CA GLN A 1016 -23.47 -59.67 -31.86
C GLN A 1016 -22.49 -58.65 -31.23
N THR A 1017 -22.97 -57.63 -30.52
CA THR A 1017 -22.19 -56.69 -29.65
C THR A 1017 -20.86 -56.14 -30.19
N ASN A 1018 -20.89 -54.92 -30.76
CA ASN A 1018 -19.66 -54.16 -31.07
C ASN A 1018 -18.93 -53.68 -29.81
N VAL A 1019 -17.59 -53.73 -29.85
CA VAL A 1019 -16.70 -52.87 -29.06
C VAL A 1019 -16.31 -51.68 -29.94
N GLU A 1020 -16.43 -50.45 -29.46
CA GLU A 1020 -16.18 -49.26 -30.30
C GLU A 1020 -14.68 -48.98 -30.48
N ASP A 1021 -14.26 -48.91 -31.75
CA ASP A 1021 -12.89 -48.71 -32.19
C ASP A 1021 -12.56 -47.21 -32.36
N TYR A 1022 -12.07 -46.60 -31.28
CA TYR A 1022 -11.78 -45.17 -31.18
C TYR A 1022 -10.76 -44.65 -32.21
N THR A 1023 -9.96 -45.52 -32.85
CA THR A 1023 -8.99 -45.13 -33.89
C THR A 1023 -9.68 -44.48 -35.11
N LYS A 1024 -10.95 -44.83 -35.35
CA LYS A 1024 -11.77 -44.34 -36.46
C LYS A 1024 -12.36 -42.94 -36.25
N PHE A 1025 -12.33 -42.38 -35.05
CA PHE A 1025 -12.87 -41.04 -34.79
C PHE A 1025 -12.19 -39.96 -35.64
N THR A 1026 -12.95 -38.94 -36.06
CA THR A 1026 -12.41 -37.77 -36.77
C THR A 1026 -11.66 -36.85 -35.81
N VAL A 1027 -10.72 -36.06 -36.32
CA VAL A 1027 -9.94 -35.10 -35.51
C VAL A 1027 -10.86 -34.16 -34.71
N GLN A 1028 -11.96 -33.72 -35.31
CA GLN A 1028 -12.93 -32.84 -34.67
C GLN A 1028 -13.64 -33.52 -33.48
N LYS A 1029 -14.05 -34.80 -33.61
CA LYS A 1029 -14.68 -35.55 -32.51
C LYS A 1029 -13.68 -35.80 -31.37
N LEU A 1030 -12.43 -36.18 -31.68
CA LEU A 1030 -11.36 -36.35 -30.68
C LEU A 1030 -11.06 -35.05 -29.91
N LYS A 1031 -11.07 -33.89 -30.60
CA LYS A 1031 -10.91 -32.58 -29.94
C LYS A 1031 -12.10 -32.22 -29.05
N GLN A 1032 -13.33 -32.56 -29.45
CA GLN A 1032 -14.52 -32.38 -28.60
C GLN A 1032 -14.44 -33.25 -27.34
N GLU A 1033 -14.16 -34.55 -27.48
CA GLU A 1033 -13.97 -35.49 -26.36
C GLU A 1033 -12.93 -35.01 -25.33
N LEU A 1034 -11.74 -34.59 -25.79
CA LEU A 1034 -10.69 -34.03 -24.93
C LEU A 1034 -11.16 -32.76 -24.21
N THR A 1035 -11.98 -31.93 -24.87
CA THR A 1035 -12.49 -30.69 -24.27
C THR A 1035 -13.61 -30.96 -23.26
N SER A 1036 -14.52 -31.90 -23.52
CA SER A 1036 -15.57 -32.30 -22.56
C SER A 1036 -15.02 -33.03 -21.34
N HIS A 1037 -13.86 -33.67 -21.44
CA HIS A 1037 -13.10 -34.20 -20.30
C HIS A 1037 -12.15 -33.18 -19.65
N ASN A 1038 -12.31 -31.87 -19.92
CA ASN A 1038 -11.53 -30.74 -19.39
C ASN A 1038 -10.04 -30.68 -19.78
N PHE A 1039 -9.52 -31.56 -20.64
CA PHE A 1039 -8.15 -31.55 -21.16
C PHE A 1039 -7.94 -30.61 -22.37
N GLY A 1040 -8.75 -29.56 -22.46
CA GLY A 1040 -8.65 -28.54 -23.51
C GLY A 1040 -7.39 -27.68 -23.41
N ALA A 1041 -6.79 -27.58 -22.22
CA ALA A 1041 -5.57 -26.79 -21.99
C ALA A 1041 -4.33 -27.48 -22.59
N GLU A 1042 -4.17 -28.78 -22.39
CA GLU A 1042 -3.08 -29.58 -22.98
C GLU A 1042 -3.22 -29.63 -24.51
N LEU A 1043 -4.46 -29.71 -25.03
CA LEU A 1043 -4.73 -29.66 -26.46
C LEU A 1043 -4.28 -28.33 -27.11
N LEU A 1044 -4.33 -27.22 -26.37
CA LEU A 1044 -3.87 -25.89 -26.82
C LEU A 1044 -2.35 -25.70 -26.76
N GLN A 1045 -1.63 -26.46 -25.94
CA GLN A 1045 -0.17 -26.41 -25.89
C GLN A 1045 0.50 -27.07 -27.11
N LEU A 1046 -0.19 -28.01 -27.76
CA LEU A 1046 0.25 -28.60 -29.01
C LEU A 1046 0.10 -27.60 -30.17
N LYS A 1047 1.24 -27.10 -30.68
CA LYS A 1047 1.27 -26.26 -31.89
C LYS A 1047 1.18 -27.14 -33.14
N ASN A 1048 0.08 -27.04 -33.87
CA ASN A 1048 -0.24 -27.79 -35.10
C ASN A 1048 -0.14 -29.33 -35.00
N PRO A 1049 -0.82 -29.99 -34.04
CA PRO A 1049 -0.79 -31.44 -33.89
C PRO A 1049 -1.47 -32.17 -35.05
N ASN A 1050 -0.88 -33.29 -35.47
CA ASN A 1050 -1.46 -34.22 -36.43
C ASN A 1050 -2.43 -35.21 -35.75
N LYS A 1051 -3.13 -36.06 -36.52
CA LYS A 1051 -4.13 -37.00 -35.96
C LYS A 1051 -3.55 -37.95 -34.90
N LYS A 1052 -2.31 -38.44 -35.06
CA LYS A 1052 -1.69 -39.35 -34.07
C LYS A 1052 -1.44 -38.65 -32.74
N ASP A 1053 -0.94 -37.43 -32.75
CA ASP A 1053 -0.61 -36.67 -31.53
C ASP A 1053 -1.86 -36.47 -30.64
N ILE A 1054 -3.00 -36.19 -31.28
CA ILE A 1054 -4.30 -36.01 -30.60
C ILE A 1054 -4.84 -37.34 -30.06
N ILE A 1055 -4.66 -38.46 -30.81
CA ILE A 1055 -5.02 -39.80 -30.31
C ILE A 1055 -4.15 -40.17 -29.10
N ALA A 1056 -2.83 -39.94 -29.16
CA ALA A 1056 -1.94 -40.21 -28.03
C ALA A 1056 -2.29 -39.38 -26.78
N LEU A 1057 -2.70 -38.12 -26.95
CA LEU A 1057 -3.18 -37.29 -25.85
C LEU A 1057 -4.49 -37.84 -25.25
N TYR A 1058 -5.42 -38.33 -26.08
CA TYR A 1058 -6.67 -38.97 -25.66
C TYR A 1058 -6.45 -40.31 -24.94
N GLU A 1059 -5.58 -41.17 -25.46
CA GLU A 1059 -5.22 -42.45 -24.82
C GLU A 1059 -4.59 -42.26 -23.43
N LYS A 1060 -3.74 -41.23 -23.30
CA LYS A 1060 -3.05 -40.90 -22.05
C LYS A 1060 -3.94 -40.22 -21.02
N CYS A 1061 -4.71 -39.21 -21.42
CA CYS A 1061 -5.46 -38.35 -20.47
C CYS A 1061 -6.86 -38.90 -20.16
N VAL A 1062 -7.57 -39.44 -21.17
CA VAL A 1062 -8.96 -39.91 -21.01
C VAL A 1062 -9.00 -41.41 -20.75
N LEU A 1063 -8.32 -42.23 -21.57
CA LEU A 1063 -8.31 -43.70 -21.40
C LEU A 1063 -7.30 -44.20 -20.34
N LYS A 1064 -6.44 -43.31 -19.81
CA LYS A 1064 -5.44 -43.59 -18.77
C LYS A 1064 -4.54 -44.81 -19.06
N LYS A 1065 -4.23 -45.06 -20.33
CA LYS A 1065 -3.17 -46.00 -20.71
C LYS A 1065 -1.82 -45.32 -20.53
N SER A 1066 -0.91 -45.97 -19.81
CA SER A 1066 0.44 -45.51 -19.47
C SER A 1066 1.43 -45.69 -20.61
#